data_AF-A0A928R5J8-F1
#
_entry.id   AF-A0A928R5J8-F1
#
_cell.length_a   1.000
_cell.length_b   1.000
_cell.length_c   1.000
_cell.angle_alpha   90.00
_cell.angle_beta   90.00
_cell.angle_gamma   90.00
#
_symmetry.space_group_name_H-M   'P 1'
#
loop_
_entity.id
_entity.type
_entity.pdbx_description
1 polymer ?
#
loop_
_entity_poly.entity_id
_entity_poly.type
_entity_poly.pdbx_seq_one_letter_code
_entity_poly.pdbx_strand_id
1 'polypeptide(L)'
;MKMPELIFLKKVLNIKGGQIMKKRFLTLLICMAFFITSLPVITAEDSEGQLRHVMLRVPYEADLTTYKVIKARYSDTTEPIPLSTYYDGMLYALVPYNKSTKAIEGFEPEALEFTDYSSSDYRFHTFKELSRTGIIKGNEKGEALPDSSVTRAEAVAMVIRMLGIDPVPDVTGEVNLPFYDVKKTDWFYDVVATAYQQGIVKGDSDTYFSPLRSVSREETAVMLSRATDTDYFGYPGDDGSNATDSDRISDWAKEAYEKYGTFLAFDIDNTDAENPKRLYTPGKAASRYEIANMIYRVCEDCVVFPSDAAIKFGFDSKMPKVDGSTSTYPFTEAVYRNLFSNGLYHTGMPEKHSKSHQSYTNLIDGKIDMMFASVYPASDILEYAKGKNVELELIPIAYDAMIFFTNIENPATNLTKQQISDIYVNNAYGNWNQLGGPDALLYPYCRNNDSGSHAQMEKHFLNGNEIHKTIREETTSMTMSNVLTDVQNSKTDNPMGYGLGYSIYYYYNNMDMFYNTKSTLKLLAIDGILPTDDTIADGTYPLSNNTYVVLKKDTPVDHPARRMAEFMLTKKGQDCVEEAGFGRLKTTESKSFNDKLNAYIKEDKNYVYSPLSIKLALALAANGADGETKEEILSALNYTDIEEINALAKELNKKYSQTEHLALKLANSVWINKDNTSQRFSYDYKSGIKNIFDGEALVTDNKNAIKDVNNWVSDKTKGKISSVINNPDFWAMLVNTVYFKGLWEDDFSEQLTKPDVFYNLDGTEAQVDFMHKRGWIPYTKDNDTEAIRLDFKNRFDKFDISGSYKGSESFNDLDINMYFMLSDKVDIEAELLRLIKDNAFSSRYIDLSLPKFKVEYETSLNEILTKLGIKRAFTMDAEFEKMFDKGSMNITDTIHKTYLSVDELGCEAAAVTAMAMAGSALPPEPIKVDINRPFYFILRDDSNGEILFTGRFITGK
;
A
#
# COMPACT_ATOMS: atom_id res chain seq x y z
N MET A 1 -17.68 26.11 21.76
CA MET A 1 -17.25 26.45 23.13
C MET A 1 -17.28 27.97 23.30
N LYS A 2 -17.89 28.54 24.36
CA LYS A 2 -18.04 30.00 24.54
C LYS A 2 -16.94 30.57 25.46
N MET A 3 -16.54 31.82 25.19
CA MET A 3 -15.43 32.57 25.86
C MET A 3 -15.24 32.42 27.38
N PRO A 4 -16.29 32.26 28.23
CA PRO A 4 -16.10 32.16 29.68
C PRO A 4 -15.35 30.89 30.14
N GLU A 5 -15.36 29.81 29.35
CA GLU A 5 -14.71 28.53 29.71
C GLU A 5 -13.18 28.57 29.55
N LEU A 6 -12.65 29.42 28.66
CA LEU A 6 -11.20 29.62 28.47
C LEU A 6 -10.53 30.29 29.66
N ILE A 7 -11.27 31.11 30.43
CA ILE A 7 -10.72 31.86 31.57
C ILE A 7 -10.54 30.94 32.79
N PHE A 8 -11.36 29.90 32.91
CA PHE A 8 -11.20 28.87 33.94
C PHE A 8 -9.95 27.99 33.66
N LEU A 9 -9.74 27.60 32.39
CA LEU A 9 -8.56 26.84 31.96
C LEU A 9 -7.23 27.57 32.20
N LYS A 10 -7.17 28.89 31.99
CA LYS A 10 -5.97 29.69 32.27
C LYS A 10 -5.61 29.77 33.76
N LYS A 11 -6.59 29.67 34.67
CA LYS A 11 -6.35 29.69 36.13
C LYS A 11 -5.85 28.36 36.66
N VAL A 12 -6.27 27.22 36.10
CA VAL A 12 -5.83 25.88 36.53
C VAL A 12 -4.40 25.57 36.07
N LEU A 13 -3.98 26.07 34.90
CA LEU A 13 -2.64 25.86 34.34
C LEU A 13 -1.48 26.52 35.13
N ASN A 14 -1.79 27.38 36.10
CA ASN A 14 -0.79 28.12 36.89
C ASN A 14 -0.45 27.47 38.25
N ILE A 15 -0.91 26.24 38.51
CA ILE A 15 -0.54 25.50 39.72
C ILE A 15 0.76 24.72 39.46
N LYS A 16 1.78 24.95 40.31
CA LYS A 16 3.08 24.27 40.29
C LYS A 16 2.92 22.77 40.61
N GLY A 17 2.64 21.96 39.59
CA GLY A 17 2.68 20.50 39.62
C GLY A 17 3.52 19.94 38.47
N GLY A 18 4.35 18.94 38.75
CA GLY A 18 5.41 18.43 37.86
C GLY A 18 4.94 17.90 36.49
N GLN A 19 5.90 17.76 35.56
CA GLN A 19 5.70 17.38 34.15
C GLN A 19 4.80 16.16 33.91
N ILE A 20 4.73 15.22 34.85
CA ILE A 20 3.95 13.99 34.75
C ILE A 20 2.43 14.27 34.84
N MET A 21 2.00 15.22 35.69
CA MET A 21 0.58 15.60 35.76
C MET A 21 0.12 16.37 34.53
N LYS A 22 1.00 17.19 33.91
CA LYS A 22 0.69 17.92 32.69
C LYS A 22 0.52 16.99 31.48
N LYS A 23 1.33 15.92 31.36
CA LYS A 23 1.12 14.89 30.33
C LYS A 23 -0.22 14.16 30.52
N ARG A 24 -0.53 13.67 31.72
CA ARG A 24 -1.80 12.98 32.01
C ARG A 24 -3.03 13.85 31.75
N PHE A 25 -2.98 15.14 32.07
CA PHE A 25 -4.10 16.06 31.83
C PHE A 25 -4.25 16.44 30.35
N LEU A 26 -3.14 16.51 29.60
CA LEU A 26 -3.15 16.75 28.15
C LEU A 26 -3.68 15.52 27.41
N THR A 27 -3.30 14.30 27.82
CA THR A 27 -3.88 13.05 27.32
C THR A 27 -5.39 13.00 27.59
N LEU A 28 -5.84 13.38 28.80
CA LEU A 28 -7.28 13.43 29.12
C LEU A 28 -8.06 14.46 28.27
N LEU A 29 -7.45 15.61 27.96
CA LEU A 29 -8.02 16.67 27.11
C LEU A 29 -8.06 16.27 25.63
N ILE A 30 -7.04 15.55 25.16
CA ILE A 30 -7.02 14.96 23.82
C ILE A 30 -8.12 13.89 23.73
N CYS A 31 -8.22 12.99 24.72
CA CYS A 31 -9.30 12.01 24.80
C CYS A 31 -10.68 12.70 24.78
N MET A 32 -10.91 13.75 25.59
CA MET A 32 -12.16 14.52 25.61
C MET A 32 -12.47 15.26 24.31
N ALA A 33 -11.48 15.70 23.54
CA ALA A 33 -11.69 16.38 22.26
C ALA A 33 -12.08 15.40 21.12
N PHE A 34 -11.73 14.12 21.23
CA PHE A 34 -12.11 13.07 20.27
C PHE A 34 -13.51 12.46 20.52
N PHE A 35 -14.19 12.80 21.62
CA PHE A 35 -15.50 12.23 21.99
C PHE A 35 -16.70 12.66 21.12
N ILE A 36 -16.52 13.37 19.99
CA ILE A 36 -17.63 13.84 19.14
C ILE A 36 -17.67 13.17 17.74
N THR A 37 -16.75 12.26 17.44
CA THR A 37 -16.88 11.38 16.28
C THR A 37 -17.01 9.95 16.78
N SER A 38 -18.20 9.38 16.67
CA SER A 38 -18.44 7.97 16.97
C SER A 38 -17.54 7.12 16.09
N LEU A 39 -16.49 6.53 16.67
CA LEU A 39 -15.73 5.47 16.00
C LEU A 39 -16.72 4.33 15.66
N PRO A 40 -16.55 3.67 14.50
CA PRO A 40 -17.44 2.58 14.11
C PRO A 40 -17.37 1.47 15.16
N VAL A 41 -18.52 1.17 15.78
CA VAL A 41 -18.70 0.00 16.62
C VAL A 41 -19.00 -1.16 15.69
N ILE A 42 -18.17 -2.21 15.74
CA ILE A 42 -18.39 -3.44 14.99
C ILE A 42 -19.14 -4.40 15.92
N THR A 43 -20.17 -5.09 15.42
CA THR A 43 -21.09 -5.92 16.22
C THR A 43 -21.17 -7.34 15.67
N ALA A 44 -21.28 -8.38 16.52
CA ALA A 44 -21.56 -9.74 16.08
C ALA A 44 -22.85 -10.30 16.72
N GLU A 45 -23.68 -10.92 15.89
CA GLU A 45 -24.89 -11.65 16.27
C GLU A 45 -24.55 -13.12 16.58
N ASP A 46 -25.28 -13.74 17.50
CA ASP A 46 -25.16 -15.18 17.75
C ASP A 46 -26.01 -16.01 16.78
N SER A 47 -25.97 -17.34 16.94
CA SER A 47 -26.71 -18.29 16.12
C SER A 47 -28.24 -18.14 16.20
N GLU A 48 -28.76 -17.34 17.13
CA GLU A 48 -30.18 -16.97 17.25
C GLU A 48 -30.46 -15.51 16.83
N GLY A 49 -29.46 -14.78 16.33
CA GLY A 49 -29.56 -13.39 15.86
C GLY A 49 -29.46 -12.34 16.97
N GLN A 50 -28.96 -12.69 18.16
CA GLN A 50 -28.79 -11.75 19.28
C GLN A 50 -27.33 -11.31 19.43
N LEU A 51 -27.10 -10.01 19.60
CA LEU A 51 -25.76 -9.44 19.79
C LEU A 51 -25.16 -9.85 21.15
N ARG A 52 -24.16 -10.75 21.15
CA ARG A 52 -23.45 -11.17 22.38
C ARG A 52 -22.37 -10.18 22.79
N HIS A 53 -21.51 -9.81 21.85
CA HIS A 53 -20.39 -8.91 22.06
C HIS A 53 -20.26 -7.86 20.95
N VAL A 54 -19.59 -6.76 21.28
CA VAL A 54 -19.18 -5.72 20.33
C VAL A 54 -17.70 -5.42 20.52
N MET A 55 -17.05 -5.04 19.43
CA MET A 55 -15.66 -4.63 19.46
C MET A 55 -15.56 -3.12 19.62
N LEU A 56 -14.91 -2.71 20.70
CA LEU A 56 -14.52 -1.33 20.95
C LEU A 56 -13.04 -1.16 20.58
N ARG A 57 -12.69 0.00 20.04
CA ARG A 57 -11.31 0.36 19.74
C ARG A 57 -11.07 1.83 20.02
N VAL A 58 -9.94 2.16 20.61
CA VAL A 58 -9.51 3.55 20.83
C VAL A 58 -8.04 3.71 20.45
N PRO A 59 -7.64 4.83 19.82
CA PRO A 59 -6.23 5.13 19.59
C PRO A 59 -5.46 5.11 20.90
N TYR A 60 -4.30 4.48 20.90
CA TYR A 60 -3.48 4.36 22.10
C TYR A 60 -1.99 4.43 21.78
N GLU A 61 -1.30 5.41 22.36
CA GLU A 61 0.16 5.48 22.28
C GLU A 61 0.79 4.61 23.37
N ALA A 62 1.18 3.39 23.01
CA ALA A 62 1.93 2.52 23.92
C ALA A 62 3.42 2.87 23.96
N ASP A 63 4.02 2.84 25.15
CA ASP A 63 5.47 2.78 25.28
C ASP A 63 5.95 1.42 24.77
N LEU A 64 6.98 1.41 23.91
CA LEU A 64 7.59 0.20 23.34
C LEU A 64 8.08 -0.78 24.42
N THR A 65 8.25 -0.33 25.66
CA THR A 65 8.65 -1.18 26.80
C THR A 65 7.49 -1.86 27.52
N THR A 66 6.24 -1.37 27.39
CA THR A 66 5.09 -1.89 28.16
C THR A 66 3.94 -2.43 27.33
N TYR A 67 3.97 -2.31 25.99
CA TYR A 67 2.85 -2.72 25.12
C TYR A 67 2.35 -4.17 25.32
N LYS A 68 3.22 -5.11 25.72
CA LYS A 68 2.84 -6.51 25.95
C LYS A 68 1.97 -6.74 27.19
N VAL A 69 1.89 -5.76 28.09
CA VAL A 69 1.22 -5.88 29.39
C VAL A 69 -0.02 -4.99 29.49
N ILE A 70 -0.24 -4.12 28.50
CA ILE A 70 -1.36 -3.17 28.50
C ILE A 70 -2.65 -3.93 28.16
N LYS A 71 -3.69 -3.69 28.96
CA LYS A 71 -5.04 -4.19 28.75
C LYS A 71 -6.03 -3.03 28.79
N ALA A 72 -7.24 -3.25 28.26
CA ALA A 72 -8.32 -2.29 28.37
C ALA A 72 -9.08 -2.48 29.68
N ARG A 73 -9.65 -1.41 30.23
CA ARG A 73 -10.69 -1.43 31.27
C ARG A 73 -11.79 -0.45 30.93
N TYR A 74 -12.96 -0.61 31.54
CA TYR A 74 -13.95 0.46 31.52
C TYR A 74 -13.46 1.63 32.38
N SER A 75 -13.58 2.86 31.89
CA SER A 75 -13.07 4.06 32.56
C SER A 75 -13.71 4.33 33.93
N ASP A 76 -14.86 3.72 34.22
CA ASP A 76 -15.57 3.78 35.50
C ASP A 76 -15.19 2.65 36.48
N THR A 77 -14.31 1.73 36.08
CA THR A 77 -13.91 0.56 36.87
C THR A 77 -12.40 0.43 36.98
N THR A 78 -11.95 -0.38 37.95
CA THR A 78 -10.54 -0.82 38.04
C THR A 78 -10.33 -2.21 37.45
N GLU A 79 -11.38 -2.85 36.95
CA GLU A 79 -11.32 -4.24 36.47
C GLU A 79 -10.90 -4.29 34.99
N PRO A 80 -10.00 -5.22 34.63
CA PRO A 80 -9.63 -5.45 33.24
C PRO A 80 -10.80 -5.97 32.41
N ILE A 81 -10.83 -5.60 31.13
CA ILE A 81 -11.62 -6.29 30.11
C ILE A 81 -10.78 -7.48 29.64
N PRO A 82 -11.24 -8.73 29.83
CA PRO A 82 -10.38 -9.89 29.62
C PRO A 82 -9.94 -10.09 28.16
N LEU A 83 -10.86 -9.88 27.22
CA LEU A 83 -10.63 -9.97 25.78
C LEU A 83 -10.20 -8.60 25.23
N SER A 84 -9.03 -8.13 25.67
CA SER A 84 -8.45 -6.88 25.21
C SER A 84 -6.98 -7.02 24.86
N THR A 85 -6.54 -6.23 23.88
CA THR A 85 -5.15 -6.19 23.44
C THR A 85 -4.80 -4.85 22.80
N TYR A 86 -3.51 -4.57 22.71
CA TYR A 86 -2.98 -3.50 21.88
C TYR A 86 -2.52 -4.08 20.53
N TYR A 87 -3.04 -3.55 19.43
CA TYR A 87 -2.70 -3.98 18.07
C TYR A 87 -2.79 -2.80 17.11
N ASP A 88 -1.78 -2.64 16.25
CA ASP A 88 -1.74 -1.64 15.16
C ASP A 88 -2.06 -0.19 15.62
N GLY A 89 -1.48 0.26 16.74
CA GLY A 89 -1.70 1.62 17.28
C GLY A 89 -3.03 1.81 18.02
N MET A 90 -3.83 0.75 18.15
CA MET A 90 -5.15 0.78 18.75
C MET A 90 -5.23 -0.15 19.95
N LEU A 91 -5.95 0.29 20.98
CA LEU A 91 -6.39 -0.57 22.08
C LEU A 91 -7.76 -1.15 21.74
N TYR A 92 -7.82 -2.46 21.55
CA TYR A 92 -9.02 -3.22 21.26
C TYR A 92 -9.60 -3.88 22.50
N ALA A 93 -10.93 -3.97 22.57
CA ALA A 93 -11.65 -4.67 23.61
C ALA A 93 -12.94 -5.29 23.05
N LEU A 94 -13.10 -6.61 23.21
CA LEU A 94 -14.36 -7.29 22.95
C LEU A 94 -15.20 -7.28 24.23
N VAL A 95 -16.34 -6.59 24.21
CA VAL A 95 -17.18 -6.37 25.39
C VAL A 95 -18.60 -6.87 25.18
N PRO A 96 -19.31 -7.32 26.24
CA PRO A 96 -20.72 -7.67 26.12
C PRO A 96 -21.55 -6.51 25.55
N TYR A 97 -22.56 -6.81 24.72
CA TYR A 97 -23.36 -5.78 24.03
C TYR A 97 -23.98 -4.75 24.98
N ASN A 98 -24.44 -5.18 26.16
CA ASN A 98 -25.00 -4.30 27.19
C ASN A 98 -23.98 -3.31 27.82
N LYS A 99 -22.67 -3.49 27.55
CA LYS A 99 -21.58 -2.60 27.95
C LYS A 99 -21.00 -1.79 26.77
N SER A 100 -21.61 -1.88 25.58
CA SER A 100 -21.15 -1.21 24.35
C SER A 100 -20.99 0.31 24.44
N THR A 101 -21.76 0.98 25.32
CA THR A 101 -21.71 2.44 25.49
C THR A 101 -20.69 2.89 26.54
N LYS A 102 -20.02 1.97 27.23
CA LYS A 102 -19.03 2.32 28.25
C LYS A 102 -17.72 2.76 27.58
N ALA A 103 -17.14 3.85 28.09
CA ALA A 103 -15.81 4.28 27.68
C ALA A 103 -14.75 3.28 28.16
N ILE A 104 -13.74 3.03 27.33
CA ILE A 104 -12.58 2.20 27.66
C ILE A 104 -11.30 3.02 27.69
N GLU A 105 -10.34 2.60 28.50
CA GLU A 105 -9.00 3.17 28.56
C GLU A 105 -7.93 2.08 28.76
N GLY A 106 -6.70 2.37 28.35
CA GLY A 106 -5.56 1.48 28.54
C GLY A 106 -4.97 1.61 29.94
N PHE A 107 -4.60 0.48 30.54
CA PHE A 107 -3.89 0.44 31.81
C PHE A 107 -3.02 -0.82 31.92
N GLU A 108 -2.12 -0.84 32.89
CA GLU A 108 -1.25 -1.98 33.19
C GLU A 108 -1.78 -2.70 34.45
N PRO A 109 -2.46 -3.85 34.30
CA PRO A 109 -2.92 -4.63 35.45
C PRO A 109 -1.77 -5.31 36.19
N GLU A 110 -1.84 -5.28 37.52
CA GLU A 110 -0.96 -6.08 38.38
C GLU A 110 -1.37 -7.56 38.33
N ALA A 111 -0.38 -8.45 38.27
CA ALA A 111 -0.62 -9.88 38.37
C ALA A 111 -0.78 -10.30 39.84
N LEU A 112 -1.60 -11.32 40.10
CA LEU A 112 -1.68 -11.90 41.44
C LEU A 112 -0.41 -12.71 41.75
N GLU A 113 0.07 -12.62 42.98
CA GLU A 113 1.07 -13.54 43.52
C GLU A 113 0.37 -14.73 44.16
N PHE A 114 0.76 -15.94 43.75
CA PHE A 114 0.19 -17.19 44.25
C PHE A 114 1.19 -17.89 45.17
N THR A 115 0.73 -18.47 46.28
CA THR A 115 1.62 -19.02 47.33
C THR A 115 2.21 -20.39 47.01
N ASP A 116 1.57 -21.15 46.13
CA ASP A 116 1.92 -22.52 45.72
C ASP A 116 2.59 -22.57 44.33
N TYR A 117 3.00 -21.41 43.81
CA TYR A 117 3.34 -21.23 42.42
C TYR A 117 4.42 -20.15 42.24
N SER A 118 5.46 -20.45 41.45
CA SER A 118 6.64 -19.59 41.32
C SER A 118 7.04 -19.35 39.87
N SER A 119 7.88 -18.34 39.65
CA SER A 119 8.37 -17.95 38.32
C SER A 119 9.23 -18.99 37.59
N SER A 120 9.65 -20.05 38.27
CA SER A 120 10.41 -21.17 37.68
C SER A 120 9.51 -22.27 37.10
N ASP A 121 8.21 -22.27 37.41
CA ASP A 121 7.26 -23.24 36.85
C ASP A 121 6.97 -22.90 35.38
N TYR A 122 6.94 -23.89 34.48
CA TYR A 122 6.64 -23.65 33.06
C TYR A 122 5.21 -23.10 32.85
N ARG A 123 4.30 -23.39 33.79
CA ARG A 123 2.93 -22.88 33.81
C ARG A 123 2.88 -21.40 34.20
N PHE A 124 3.99 -20.92 34.83
CA PHE A 124 4.49 -19.54 34.95
C PHE A 124 3.60 -18.45 34.35
N HIS A 125 3.74 -18.44 33.04
CA HIS A 125 3.23 -17.39 32.17
C HIS A 125 1.69 -17.41 32.13
N THR A 126 1.09 -18.58 31.92
CA THR A 126 -0.37 -18.74 31.76
C THR A 126 -1.16 -18.18 32.95
N PHE A 127 -0.85 -18.59 34.19
CA PHE A 127 -1.62 -18.09 35.34
C PHE A 127 -1.34 -16.62 35.62
N LYS A 128 -0.12 -16.14 35.37
CA LYS A 128 0.23 -14.73 35.53
C LYS A 128 -0.63 -13.87 34.60
N GLU A 129 -0.68 -14.19 33.31
CA GLU A 129 -1.46 -13.41 32.33
C GLU A 129 -2.97 -13.52 32.57
N LEU A 130 -3.49 -14.69 32.94
CA LEU A 130 -4.91 -14.83 33.25
C LEU A 130 -5.33 -14.19 34.58
N SER A 131 -4.40 -13.99 35.52
CA SER A 131 -4.68 -13.23 36.74
C SER A 131 -4.82 -11.74 36.48
N ARG A 132 -3.99 -11.20 35.56
CA ARG A 132 -4.05 -9.80 35.12
C ARG A 132 -5.37 -9.42 34.48
N THR A 133 -6.05 -10.39 33.87
CA THR A 133 -7.35 -10.22 33.23
C THR A 133 -8.52 -10.60 34.14
N GLY A 134 -8.25 -11.00 35.39
CA GLY A 134 -9.29 -11.37 36.36
C GLY A 134 -9.97 -12.72 36.11
N ILE A 135 -9.52 -13.48 35.10
CA ILE A 135 -10.04 -14.81 34.77
C ILE A 135 -9.67 -15.82 35.87
N ILE A 136 -8.41 -15.79 36.31
CA ILE A 136 -7.91 -16.63 37.41
C ILE A 136 -7.70 -15.77 38.65
N LYS A 137 -8.32 -16.17 39.77
CA LYS A 137 -8.25 -15.45 41.06
C LYS A 137 -7.59 -16.24 42.20
N GLY A 138 -7.20 -17.50 41.96
CA GLY A 138 -6.74 -18.41 43.01
C GLY A 138 -7.88 -18.89 43.92
N ASN A 139 -7.54 -19.38 45.11
CA ASN A 139 -8.48 -19.69 46.19
C ASN A 139 -8.36 -18.68 47.35
N GLU A 140 -9.14 -18.86 48.41
CA GLU A 140 -9.12 -17.97 49.60
C GLU A 140 -7.78 -17.94 50.34
N LYS A 141 -6.90 -18.93 50.13
CA LYS A 141 -5.56 -18.99 50.71
C LYS A 141 -4.49 -18.33 49.83
N GLY A 142 -4.86 -17.84 48.65
CA GLY A 142 -3.92 -17.29 47.67
C GLY A 142 -3.21 -18.36 46.82
N GLU A 143 -3.75 -19.57 46.73
CA GLU A 143 -3.16 -20.66 45.93
C GLU A 143 -3.76 -20.70 44.50
N ALA A 144 -2.93 -20.98 43.49
CA ALA A 144 -3.32 -21.18 42.10
C ALA A 144 -3.91 -22.57 41.84
N LEU A 145 -3.39 -23.61 42.51
CA LEU A 145 -3.80 -25.02 42.41
C LEU A 145 -3.77 -25.61 40.98
N PRO A 146 -2.64 -25.55 40.25
CA PRO A 146 -2.59 -25.91 38.83
C PRO A 146 -2.92 -27.38 38.52
N ASP A 147 -2.55 -28.32 39.40
CA ASP A 147 -2.77 -29.76 39.21
C ASP A 147 -4.12 -30.26 39.74
N SER A 148 -4.88 -29.41 40.42
CA SER A 148 -6.17 -29.80 40.98
C SER A 148 -7.22 -29.94 39.88
N SER A 149 -8.09 -30.94 40.00
CA SER A 149 -9.28 -31.05 39.15
C SER A 149 -10.24 -29.89 39.41
N VAL A 150 -10.90 -29.42 38.36
CA VAL A 150 -11.86 -28.31 38.42
C VAL A 150 -13.28 -28.86 38.33
N THR A 151 -14.18 -28.35 39.16
CA THR A 151 -15.60 -28.73 39.08
C THR A 151 -16.26 -28.13 37.83
N ARG A 152 -17.34 -28.75 37.35
CA ARG A 152 -18.10 -28.25 36.20
C ARG A 152 -18.55 -26.79 36.41
N ALA A 153 -19.03 -26.44 37.60
CA ALA A 153 -19.42 -25.07 37.93
C ALA A 153 -18.24 -24.07 37.91
N GLU A 154 -17.07 -24.44 38.41
CA GLU A 154 -15.87 -23.60 38.37
C GLU A 154 -15.37 -23.39 36.94
N ALA A 155 -15.41 -24.42 36.09
CA ALA A 155 -15.05 -24.32 34.68
C ALA A 155 -15.97 -23.32 33.94
N VAL A 156 -17.28 -23.38 34.19
CA VAL A 156 -18.24 -22.41 33.65
C VAL A 156 -17.91 -20.99 34.14
N ALA A 157 -17.59 -20.82 35.43
CA ALA A 157 -17.21 -19.52 35.97
C ALA A 157 -15.96 -18.95 35.29
N MET A 158 -14.98 -19.79 34.95
CA MET A 158 -13.80 -19.38 34.20
C MET A 158 -14.13 -18.92 32.79
N VAL A 159 -15.00 -19.64 32.06
CA VAL A 159 -15.46 -19.27 30.71
C VAL A 159 -16.30 -18.00 30.72
N ILE A 160 -17.22 -17.83 31.68
CA ILE A 160 -18.02 -16.60 31.82
C ILE A 160 -17.14 -15.39 32.13
N ARG A 161 -16.14 -15.54 33.00
CA ARG A 161 -15.14 -14.49 33.24
C ARG A 161 -14.32 -14.18 32.00
N MET A 162 -13.90 -15.19 31.23
CA MET A 162 -13.20 -14.99 29.96
C MET A 162 -14.01 -14.08 29.03
N LEU A 163 -15.32 -14.29 28.94
CA LEU A 163 -16.21 -13.46 28.11
C LEU A 163 -16.50 -12.07 28.69
N GLY A 164 -16.08 -11.77 29.92
CA GLY A 164 -16.36 -10.50 30.59
C GLY A 164 -17.85 -10.25 30.87
N ILE A 165 -18.66 -11.32 30.86
CA ILE A 165 -20.11 -11.28 31.12
C ILE A 165 -20.34 -11.25 32.62
N ASP A 166 -21.10 -10.25 33.10
CA ASP A 166 -21.55 -10.22 34.48
C ASP A 166 -22.72 -11.20 34.62
N PRO A 167 -22.65 -12.19 35.53
CA PRO A 167 -23.78 -13.05 35.81
C PRO A 167 -24.98 -12.21 36.23
N VAL A 168 -26.11 -12.34 35.53
CA VAL A 168 -27.31 -11.56 35.84
C VAL A 168 -28.01 -12.20 37.04
N PRO A 169 -28.13 -11.50 38.19
CA PRO A 169 -28.86 -12.06 39.32
C PRO A 169 -30.33 -12.24 38.94
N ASP A 170 -30.88 -13.44 39.14
CA ASP A 170 -32.29 -13.74 38.86
C ASP A 170 -33.21 -13.11 39.94
N VAL A 171 -33.31 -11.78 39.94
CA VAL A 171 -34.08 -11.00 40.92
C VAL A 171 -35.60 -11.09 40.67
N THR A 172 -36.01 -11.39 39.42
CA THR A 172 -37.42 -11.49 39.01
C THR A 172 -37.99 -12.90 39.16
N GLY A 173 -37.12 -13.93 39.22
CA GLY A 173 -37.53 -15.34 39.30
C GLY A 173 -37.94 -15.93 37.95
N GLU A 174 -37.63 -15.25 36.85
CA GLU A 174 -38.07 -15.62 35.49
C GLU A 174 -37.11 -16.62 34.84
N VAL A 175 -35.89 -16.78 35.34
CA VAL A 175 -34.92 -17.75 34.80
C VAL A 175 -35.26 -19.16 35.33
N ASN A 176 -36.05 -19.90 34.55
CA ASN A 176 -36.39 -21.29 34.87
C ASN A 176 -35.31 -22.25 34.36
N LEU A 177 -34.26 -22.45 35.16
CA LEU A 177 -33.30 -23.53 34.91
C LEU A 177 -33.98 -24.90 35.08
N PRO A 178 -33.78 -25.83 34.15
CA PRO A 178 -34.40 -27.15 34.27
C PRO A 178 -33.67 -28.08 35.27
N PHE A 179 -32.55 -27.62 35.86
CA PHE A 179 -31.65 -28.44 36.67
C PHE A 179 -32.02 -28.41 38.17
N TYR A 180 -32.34 -29.58 38.74
CA TYR A 180 -32.73 -29.70 40.16
C TYR A 180 -31.57 -29.52 41.14
N ASP A 181 -30.36 -29.77 40.69
CA ASP A 181 -29.12 -29.73 41.47
C ASP A 181 -28.39 -28.39 41.39
N VAL A 182 -29.02 -27.36 40.80
CA VAL A 182 -28.54 -25.98 40.74
C VAL A 182 -29.55 -25.09 41.46
N LYS A 183 -29.30 -24.77 42.73
CA LYS A 183 -30.23 -24.03 43.59
C LYS A 183 -29.87 -22.56 43.62
N LYS A 184 -30.88 -21.67 43.74
CA LYS A 184 -30.67 -20.20 43.82
C LYS A 184 -29.72 -19.74 44.94
N THR A 185 -29.53 -20.57 45.95
CA THR A 185 -28.61 -20.31 47.08
C THR A 185 -27.16 -20.71 46.79
N ASP A 186 -26.91 -21.46 45.72
CA ASP A 186 -25.57 -21.93 45.36
C ASP A 186 -24.78 -20.78 44.74
N TRP A 187 -23.49 -20.68 45.08
CA TRP A 187 -22.62 -19.61 44.58
C TRP A 187 -22.52 -19.56 43.05
N PHE A 188 -22.76 -20.70 42.40
CA PHE A 188 -22.67 -20.85 40.95
C PHE A 188 -24.02 -20.68 40.23
N TYR A 189 -25.14 -20.43 40.93
CA TYR A 189 -26.46 -20.36 40.30
C TYR A 189 -26.50 -19.36 39.15
N ASP A 190 -26.17 -18.09 39.43
CA ASP A 190 -26.26 -17.02 38.42
C ASP A 190 -25.30 -17.26 37.25
N VAL A 191 -24.12 -17.84 37.52
CA VAL A 191 -23.11 -18.17 36.52
C VAL A 191 -23.60 -19.29 35.59
N VAL A 192 -24.17 -20.37 36.16
CA VAL A 192 -24.73 -21.49 35.38
C VAL A 192 -25.97 -21.04 34.61
N ALA A 193 -26.84 -20.23 35.23
CA ALA A 193 -28.01 -19.63 34.58
C ALA A 193 -27.61 -18.82 33.36
N THR A 194 -26.63 -17.93 33.51
CA THR A 194 -26.10 -17.11 32.43
C THR A 194 -25.51 -17.98 31.31
N ALA A 195 -24.66 -18.96 31.65
CA ALA A 195 -24.05 -19.84 30.66
C ALA A 195 -25.07 -20.70 29.90
N TYR A 196 -26.14 -21.13 30.57
CA TYR A 196 -27.23 -21.89 29.96
C TYR A 196 -28.03 -21.03 28.98
N GLN A 197 -28.40 -19.81 29.38
CA GLN A 197 -29.10 -18.85 28.50
C GLN A 197 -28.28 -18.46 27.27
N GLN A 198 -26.96 -18.37 27.43
CA GLN A 198 -26.02 -18.11 26.32
C GLN A 198 -25.73 -19.36 25.47
N GLY A 199 -26.34 -20.51 25.78
CA GLY A 199 -26.13 -21.77 25.07
C GLY A 199 -24.73 -22.39 25.23
N ILE A 200 -23.90 -21.88 26.14
CA ILE A 200 -22.52 -22.35 26.38
C ILE A 200 -22.54 -23.75 27.01
N VAL A 201 -23.49 -23.99 27.92
CA VAL A 201 -23.62 -25.26 28.63
C VAL A 201 -24.98 -25.91 28.47
N LYS A 202 -24.99 -27.24 28.59
CA LYS A 202 -26.17 -28.08 28.73
C LYS A 202 -26.02 -28.94 30.00
N GLY A 203 -27.13 -29.48 30.49
CA GLY A 203 -27.10 -30.48 31.56
C GLY A 203 -26.53 -31.80 31.08
N ASP A 204 -26.12 -32.64 32.03
CA ASP A 204 -25.81 -34.06 31.78
C ASP A 204 -27.06 -34.85 31.41
N SER A 205 -28.23 -34.31 31.78
CA SER A 205 -29.56 -34.72 31.35
C SER A 205 -30.46 -33.50 31.29
N ASP A 206 -31.71 -33.70 30.86
CA ASP A 206 -32.72 -32.65 30.83
C ASP A 206 -33.00 -32.03 32.21
N THR A 207 -32.64 -32.70 33.32
CA THR A 207 -32.97 -32.23 34.69
C THR A 207 -31.79 -32.14 35.66
N TYR A 208 -30.56 -32.46 35.22
CA TYR A 208 -29.36 -32.41 36.07
C TYR A 208 -28.19 -31.75 35.36
N PHE A 209 -27.48 -30.88 36.09
CA PHE A 209 -26.27 -30.22 35.61
C PHE A 209 -24.97 -30.84 36.15
N SER A 210 -25.01 -31.46 37.34
CA SER A 210 -23.87 -31.99 38.08
C SER A 210 -22.79 -30.93 38.38
N PRO A 211 -23.08 -29.83 39.10
CA PRO A 211 -22.15 -28.70 39.24
C PRO A 211 -20.84 -29.04 39.97
N LEU A 212 -20.87 -30.00 40.89
CA LEU A 212 -19.75 -30.30 41.80
C LEU A 212 -18.84 -31.44 41.34
N ARG A 213 -19.17 -32.17 40.26
CA ARG A 213 -18.26 -33.18 39.71
C ARG A 213 -17.14 -32.51 38.92
N SER A 214 -16.02 -33.19 38.75
CA SER A 214 -14.96 -32.73 37.87
C SER A 214 -15.45 -32.63 36.42
N VAL A 215 -15.08 -31.56 35.74
CA VAL A 215 -15.30 -31.39 34.30
C VAL A 215 -14.27 -32.23 33.53
N SER A 216 -14.67 -32.83 32.43
CA SER A 216 -13.75 -33.54 31.54
C SER A 216 -13.06 -32.61 30.54
N ARG A 217 -11.99 -33.09 29.88
CA ARG A 217 -11.29 -32.37 28.81
C ARG A 217 -12.23 -32.07 27.63
N GLU A 218 -13.03 -33.04 27.20
CA GLU A 218 -13.96 -32.86 26.08
C GLU A 218 -15.10 -31.87 26.38
N GLU A 219 -15.58 -31.83 27.63
CA GLU A 219 -16.57 -30.85 28.06
C GLU A 219 -16.00 -29.43 28.07
N THR A 220 -14.75 -29.28 28.52
CA THR A 220 -14.06 -27.98 28.50
C THR A 220 -13.92 -27.45 27.07
N ALA A 221 -13.51 -28.31 26.13
CA ALA A 221 -13.37 -27.96 24.73
C ALA A 221 -14.70 -27.47 24.14
N VAL A 222 -15.80 -28.16 24.45
CA VAL A 222 -17.14 -27.81 23.97
C VAL A 222 -17.66 -26.51 24.58
N MET A 223 -17.40 -26.26 25.87
CA MET A 223 -17.75 -24.97 26.49
C MET A 223 -17.05 -23.80 25.78
N LEU A 224 -15.75 -23.93 25.47
CA LEU A 224 -15.00 -22.89 24.78
C LEU A 224 -15.42 -22.75 23.32
N SER A 225 -15.69 -23.85 22.62
CA SER A 225 -16.18 -23.84 21.24
C SER A 225 -17.51 -23.10 21.12
N ARG A 226 -18.44 -23.31 22.05
CA ARG A 226 -19.73 -22.59 22.07
C ARG A 226 -19.59 -21.13 22.51
N ALA A 227 -18.68 -20.86 23.44
CA ALA A 227 -18.41 -19.51 23.94
C ALA A 227 -17.82 -18.57 22.89
N THR A 228 -17.19 -19.12 21.85
CA THR A 228 -16.42 -18.38 20.84
C THR A 228 -17.00 -18.52 19.44
N ASP A 229 -18.22 -19.06 19.31
CA ASP A 229 -18.92 -19.28 18.04
C ASP A 229 -19.44 -17.95 17.45
N THR A 230 -18.50 -17.09 17.05
CA THR A 230 -18.72 -15.72 16.53
C THR A 230 -17.59 -15.34 15.56
N ASP A 231 -17.79 -14.34 14.71
CA ASP A 231 -16.79 -13.89 13.72
C ASP A 231 -15.53 -13.23 14.33
N TYR A 232 -15.52 -12.93 15.63
CA TYR A 232 -14.34 -12.36 16.31
C TYR A 232 -13.28 -13.39 16.70
N PHE A 233 -13.60 -14.69 16.60
CA PHE A 233 -12.67 -15.75 16.95
C PHE A 233 -12.30 -16.56 15.71
N GLY A 234 -10.99 -16.66 15.48
CA GLY A 234 -10.40 -17.62 14.58
C GLY A 234 -10.17 -18.97 15.25
N TYR A 235 -10.00 -20.02 14.44
CA TYR A 235 -9.79 -21.38 14.93
C TYR A 235 -8.49 -21.95 14.36
N PRO A 236 -7.58 -22.46 15.20
CA PRO A 236 -6.30 -23.02 14.77
C PRO A 236 -6.42 -24.35 14.02
N GLY A 237 -7.55 -25.05 14.15
CA GLY A 237 -7.74 -26.35 13.54
C GLY A 237 -6.96 -27.46 14.26
N ASP A 238 -6.98 -28.64 13.64
CA ASP A 238 -6.17 -29.80 14.04
C ASP A 238 -4.70 -29.62 13.61
N ASP A 239 -3.75 -29.98 14.47
CA ASP A 239 -2.32 -29.89 14.19
C ASP A 239 -1.81 -31.08 13.35
N GLY A 240 -2.71 -32.01 12.97
CA GLY A 240 -2.40 -33.19 12.17
C GLY A 240 -1.57 -34.23 12.91
N SER A 241 -1.42 -34.10 14.23
CA SER A 241 -0.61 -35.01 15.05
C SER A 241 -1.28 -36.34 15.41
N ASN A 242 -2.49 -36.59 14.89
CA ASN A 242 -3.28 -37.83 15.01
C ASN A 242 -3.14 -38.50 16.39
N ALA A 243 -3.86 -37.98 17.39
CA ALA A 243 -3.98 -38.68 18.66
C ALA A 243 -4.59 -40.08 18.45
N THR A 244 -4.02 -41.06 19.13
CA THR A 244 -4.36 -42.47 18.88
C THR A 244 -5.70 -42.90 19.48
N ASP A 245 -6.31 -42.07 20.32
CA ASP A 245 -7.61 -42.28 20.94
C ASP A 245 -8.68 -41.28 20.47
N SER A 246 -8.49 -40.65 19.30
CA SER A 246 -9.48 -39.74 18.71
C SER A 246 -10.84 -40.39 18.47
N ASP A 247 -10.90 -41.71 18.32
CA ASP A 247 -12.14 -42.50 18.23
C ASP A 247 -12.95 -42.49 19.54
N ARG A 248 -12.32 -42.14 20.67
CA ARG A 248 -12.98 -41.99 21.98
C ARG A 248 -13.59 -40.62 22.21
N ILE A 249 -13.39 -39.66 21.30
CA ILE A 249 -14.03 -38.35 21.37
C ILE A 249 -15.52 -38.54 21.15
N SER A 250 -16.33 -38.08 22.09
CA SER A 250 -17.78 -38.17 21.97
C SER A 250 -18.28 -37.39 20.74
N ASP A 251 -19.34 -37.89 20.07
CA ASP A 251 -19.87 -37.24 18.86
C ASP A 251 -20.20 -35.76 19.06
N TRP A 252 -20.71 -35.39 20.24
CA TRP A 252 -21.06 -34.01 20.59
C TRP A 252 -19.84 -33.10 20.84
N ALA A 253 -18.64 -33.66 20.90
CA ALA A 253 -17.38 -32.95 21.13
C ALA A 253 -16.48 -32.85 19.89
N LYS A 254 -16.75 -33.62 18.83
CA LYS A 254 -15.90 -33.68 17.63
C LYS A 254 -15.62 -32.31 17.00
N GLU A 255 -16.65 -31.49 16.83
CA GLU A 255 -16.50 -30.14 16.27
C GLU A 255 -15.55 -29.26 17.12
N ALA A 256 -15.61 -29.36 18.45
CA ALA A 256 -14.73 -28.60 19.33
C ALA A 256 -13.27 -29.07 19.23
N TYR A 257 -13.05 -30.37 19.00
CA TYR A 257 -11.73 -30.94 18.76
C TYR A 257 -11.18 -30.55 17.39
N GLU A 258 -12.03 -30.49 16.37
CA GLU A 258 -11.65 -29.98 15.05
C GLU A 258 -11.25 -28.50 15.12
N LYS A 259 -12.02 -27.66 15.84
CA LYS A 259 -11.71 -26.23 16.02
C LYS A 259 -10.41 -25.99 16.79
N TYR A 260 -10.14 -26.77 17.84
CA TYR A 260 -9.06 -26.48 18.80
C TYR A 260 -7.98 -27.53 18.94
N GLY A 261 -7.90 -28.53 18.06
CA GLY A 261 -6.96 -29.66 18.16
C GLY A 261 -5.54 -29.25 18.55
N THR A 262 -5.04 -28.18 17.94
CA THR A 262 -3.71 -27.58 18.22
C THR A 262 -3.50 -27.10 19.67
N PHE A 263 -4.56 -26.76 20.40
CA PHE A 263 -4.50 -26.21 21.77
C PHE A 263 -4.88 -27.22 22.85
N LEU A 264 -5.39 -28.38 22.47
CA LEU A 264 -5.87 -29.39 23.42
C LEU A 264 -4.69 -30.08 24.13
N ALA A 265 -4.89 -30.35 25.42
CA ALA A 265 -3.93 -31.12 26.20
C ALA A 265 -3.90 -32.59 25.74
N PHE A 266 -2.70 -33.16 25.70
CA PHE A 266 -2.49 -34.58 25.42
C PHE A 266 -1.63 -35.22 26.52
N ASP A 267 -1.91 -36.48 26.79
CA ASP A 267 -1.02 -37.35 27.54
C ASP A 267 -0.08 -38.06 26.54
N ILE A 268 1.13 -38.39 26.99
CA ILE A 268 2.09 -39.17 26.21
C ILE A 268 2.13 -40.61 26.74
N ASP A 269 1.76 -41.55 25.90
CA ASP A 269 1.97 -42.97 26.12
C ASP A 269 3.35 -43.38 25.61
N ASN A 270 4.26 -43.64 26.56
CA ASN A 270 5.64 -44.06 26.30
C ASN A 270 5.81 -45.60 26.33
N THR A 271 4.74 -46.38 26.15
CA THR A 271 4.84 -47.84 26.07
C THR A 271 5.74 -48.31 24.91
N ASP A 272 5.80 -47.54 23.82
CA ASP A 272 6.83 -47.63 22.78
C ASP A 272 7.75 -46.41 22.88
N ALA A 273 8.97 -46.61 23.36
CA ALA A 273 9.94 -45.53 23.58
C ALA A 273 10.52 -44.98 22.26
N GLU A 274 10.45 -45.73 21.15
CA GLU A 274 10.88 -45.26 19.83
C GLU A 274 9.77 -44.47 19.14
N ASN A 275 8.50 -44.75 19.45
CA ASN A 275 7.33 -44.07 18.90
C ASN A 275 6.29 -43.73 19.99
N PRO A 276 6.55 -42.71 20.83
CA PRO A 276 5.60 -42.29 21.86
C PRO A 276 4.29 -41.82 21.22
N LYS A 277 3.17 -42.26 21.78
CA LYS A 277 1.83 -41.96 21.25
C LYS A 277 1.20 -40.80 21.99
N ARG A 278 0.52 -39.91 21.25
CA ARG A 278 -0.34 -38.87 21.83
C ARG A 278 -1.73 -39.43 22.13
N LEU A 279 -2.27 -39.08 23.28
CA LEU A 279 -3.62 -39.43 23.72
C LEU A 279 -4.35 -38.16 24.18
N TYR A 280 -5.51 -37.85 23.60
CA TYR A 280 -6.34 -36.75 24.08
C TYR A 280 -6.94 -37.05 25.46
N THR A 281 -7.22 -38.32 25.74
CA THR A 281 -7.94 -38.79 26.93
C THR A 281 -9.21 -37.96 27.22
N PRO A 282 -10.16 -37.88 26.27
CA PRO A 282 -11.25 -36.88 26.28
C PRO A 282 -12.08 -36.89 27.57
N GLY A 283 -12.44 -38.06 28.09
CA GLY A 283 -13.21 -38.21 29.34
C GLY A 283 -12.43 -37.99 30.64
N LYS A 284 -11.13 -37.70 30.58
CA LYS A 284 -10.29 -37.44 31.78
C LYS A 284 -10.72 -36.14 32.45
N ALA A 285 -10.75 -36.12 33.78
CA ALA A 285 -10.96 -34.90 34.55
C ALA A 285 -9.87 -33.87 34.21
N ALA A 286 -10.27 -32.69 33.75
CA ALA A 286 -9.34 -31.64 33.37
C ALA A 286 -8.72 -30.98 34.60
N SER A 287 -7.41 -30.78 34.58
CA SER A 287 -6.72 -30.00 35.62
C SER A 287 -6.97 -28.50 35.43
N ARG A 288 -6.77 -27.73 36.49
CA ARG A 288 -6.92 -26.27 36.43
C ARG A 288 -5.96 -25.63 35.44
N TYR A 289 -4.74 -26.14 35.34
CA TYR A 289 -3.78 -25.69 34.32
C TYR A 289 -4.26 -26.01 32.90
N GLU A 290 -4.80 -27.20 32.63
CA GLU A 290 -5.28 -27.55 31.29
C GLU A 290 -6.38 -26.59 30.81
N ILE A 291 -7.37 -26.31 31.67
CA ILE A 291 -8.44 -25.36 31.37
C ILE A 291 -7.87 -23.93 31.23
N ALA A 292 -7.01 -23.50 32.16
CA ALA A 292 -6.39 -22.18 32.12
C ALA A 292 -5.54 -22.00 30.86
N ASN A 293 -4.76 -22.99 30.47
CA ASN A 293 -3.94 -22.93 29.26
C ASN A 293 -4.82 -22.84 28.01
N MET A 294 -5.90 -23.61 27.93
CA MET A 294 -6.82 -23.52 26.80
C MET A 294 -7.49 -22.14 26.71
N ILE A 295 -7.95 -21.58 27.83
CA ILE A 295 -8.50 -20.21 27.89
C ILE A 295 -7.45 -19.18 27.46
N TYR A 296 -6.22 -19.29 27.96
CA TYR A 296 -5.13 -18.37 27.61
C TYR A 296 -4.86 -18.38 26.10
N ARG A 297 -4.76 -19.57 25.49
CA ARG A 297 -4.57 -19.72 24.04
C ARG A 297 -5.73 -19.15 23.24
N VAL A 298 -6.98 -19.37 23.68
CA VAL A 298 -8.16 -18.75 23.04
C VAL A 298 -8.10 -17.21 23.12
N CYS A 299 -7.78 -16.64 24.29
CA CYS A 299 -7.71 -15.18 24.45
C CYS A 299 -6.61 -14.53 23.60
N GLU A 300 -5.43 -15.15 23.52
CA GLU A 300 -4.27 -14.55 22.87
C GLU A 300 -4.19 -14.88 21.38
N ASP A 301 -4.50 -16.13 21.01
CA ASP A 301 -4.30 -16.63 19.65
C ASP A 301 -5.59 -16.67 18.82
N CYS A 302 -6.79 -16.79 19.42
CA CYS A 302 -8.02 -16.90 18.63
C CYS A 302 -8.70 -15.55 18.35
N VAL A 303 -8.51 -14.51 19.16
CA VAL A 303 -9.24 -13.25 18.93
C VAL A 303 -8.67 -12.51 17.72
N VAL A 304 -9.52 -12.17 16.76
CA VAL A 304 -9.16 -11.54 15.50
C VAL A 304 -9.57 -10.07 15.51
N PHE A 305 -8.58 -9.17 15.58
CA PHE A 305 -8.78 -7.73 15.50
C PHE A 305 -8.39 -7.21 14.11
N PRO A 306 -9.24 -6.43 13.43
CA PRO A 306 -8.93 -5.84 12.14
C PRO A 306 -7.91 -4.71 12.29
N SER A 307 -6.99 -4.61 11.34
CA SER A 307 -6.13 -3.43 11.16
C SER A 307 -6.94 -2.27 10.58
N ASP A 308 -6.36 -1.07 10.59
CA ASP A 308 -6.98 0.08 9.92
C ASP A 308 -7.16 -0.14 8.42
N ALA A 309 -6.27 -0.91 7.78
CA ALA A 309 -6.42 -1.27 6.38
C ALA A 309 -7.61 -2.22 6.16
N ALA A 310 -7.83 -3.19 7.05
CA ALA A 310 -8.97 -4.08 6.95
C ALA A 310 -10.29 -3.30 7.02
N ILE A 311 -10.39 -2.33 7.94
CA ILE A 311 -11.58 -1.47 8.06
C ILE A 311 -11.72 -0.54 6.86
N LYS A 312 -10.64 0.11 6.44
CA LYS A 312 -10.65 1.02 5.28
C LYS A 312 -11.17 0.34 4.01
N PHE A 313 -10.75 -0.90 3.78
CA PHE A 313 -11.17 -1.69 2.63
C PHE A 313 -12.38 -2.60 2.93
N GLY A 314 -13.07 -2.43 4.06
CA GLY A 314 -14.30 -3.18 4.41
C GLY A 314 -14.12 -4.69 4.56
N PHE A 315 -12.90 -5.15 4.82
CA PHE A 315 -12.55 -6.56 5.04
C PHE A 315 -12.87 -7.03 6.46
N ASP A 316 -12.98 -6.10 7.41
CA ASP A 316 -13.53 -6.34 8.74
C ASP A 316 -14.99 -6.85 8.69
N SER A 317 -15.73 -6.42 7.67
CA SER A 317 -17.11 -6.83 7.44
C SER A 317 -17.21 -8.04 6.50
N LYS A 318 -16.46 -8.04 5.39
CA LYS A 318 -16.54 -9.14 4.41
C LYS A 318 -15.27 -9.28 3.57
N MET A 319 -14.61 -10.43 3.72
CA MET A 319 -13.53 -10.87 2.83
C MET A 319 -14.09 -11.46 1.52
N PRO A 320 -13.37 -11.34 0.39
CA PRO A 320 -13.70 -12.09 -0.81
C PRO A 320 -13.41 -13.58 -0.63
N LYS A 321 -14.15 -14.44 -1.32
CA LYS A 321 -13.80 -15.87 -1.47
C LYS A 321 -12.62 -16.00 -2.41
N VAL A 322 -11.45 -16.39 -1.89
CA VAL A 322 -10.18 -16.47 -2.62
C VAL A 322 -9.81 -17.92 -2.92
N ASP A 323 -9.25 -18.15 -4.11
CA ASP A 323 -8.49 -19.36 -4.47
C ASP A 323 -7.21 -18.93 -5.22
N GLY A 324 -6.44 -19.86 -5.78
CA GLY A 324 -5.30 -19.49 -6.59
C GLY A 324 -4.45 -20.62 -7.15
N SER A 325 -3.29 -20.23 -7.66
CA SER A 325 -2.20 -21.17 -7.93
C SER A 325 -1.59 -21.64 -6.61
N THR A 326 -1.08 -22.88 -6.55
CA THR A 326 -0.40 -23.38 -5.33
C THR A 326 0.75 -22.49 -4.90
N SER A 327 1.51 -21.93 -5.84
CA SER A 327 2.60 -21.01 -5.57
C SER A 327 2.17 -19.66 -4.99
N THR A 328 0.87 -19.31 -5.08
CA THR A 328 0.33 -18.01 -4.66
C THR A 328 -0.38 -18.05 -3.32
N TYR A 329 -0.47 -19.22 -2.66
CA TYR A 329 -1.02 -19.32 -1.30
C TYR A 329 -0.33 -18.40 -0.28
N PRO A 330 1.00 -18.17 -0.36
CA PRO A 330 1.66 -17.20 0.50
C PRO A 330 1.10 -15.76 0.42
N PHE A 331 0.50 -15.35 -0.71
CA PHE A 331 -0.21 -14.06 -0.76
C PHE A 331 -1.40 -14.04 0.17
N THR A 332 -2.19 -15.12 0.19
CA THR A 332 -3.34 -15.24 1.08
C THR A 332 -2.89 -15.16 2.54
N GLU A 333 -1.86 -15.91 2.92
CA GLU A 333 -1.31 -15.84 4.29
C GLU A 333 -0.83 -14.43 4.65
N ALA A 334 -0.05 -13.79 3.78
CA ALA A 334 0.48 -12.45 4.01
C ALA A 334 -0.65 -11.42 4.13
N VAL A 335 -1.66 -11.47 3.27
CA VAL A 335 -2.85 -10.60 3.33
C VAL A 335 -3.55 -10.75 4.68
N TYR A 336 -3.84 -11.97 5.11
CA TYR A 336 -4.53 -12.19 6.39
C TYR A 336 -3.69 -11.74 7.60
N ARG A 337 -2.37 -12.01 7.62
CA ARG A 337 -1.45 -11.53 8.68
C ARG A 337 -1.41 -10.01 8.78
N ASN A 338 -1.45 -9.31 7.64
CA ASN A 338 -1.35 -7.85 7.60
C ASN A 338 -2.69 -7.15 7.83
N LEU A 339 -3.80 -7.85 7.57
CA LEU A 339 -5.13 -7.31 7.77
C LEU A 339 -5.65 -7.56 9.20
N PHE A 340 -5.20 -8.61 9.90
CA PHE A 340 -5.74 -9.00 11.20
C PHE A 340 -4.69 -9.51 12.20
N SER A 341 -4.89 -9.25 13.51
CA SER A 341 -3.95 -9.61 14.59
C SER A 341 -3.59 -11.10 14.65
N ASN A 342 -4.58 -11.97 14.45
CA ASN A 342 -4.46 -13.43 14.41
C ASN A 342 -4.98 -13.97 13.07
N GLY A 343 -4.64 -13.28 11.97
CA GLY A 343 -5.24 -13.51 10.66
C GLY A 343 -5.12 -14.93 10.11
N LEU A 344 -4.10 -15.70 10.49
CA LEU A 344 -3.98 -17.10 10.03
C LEU A 344 -5.08 -18.03 10.55
N TYR A 345 -5.71 -17.66 11.66
CA TYR A 345 -6.82 -18.44 12.20
C TYR A 345 -8.17 -17.88 11.78
N HIS A 346 -8.18 -16.78 11.02
CA HIS A 346 -9.40 -16.14 10.55
C HIS A 346 -10.27 -17.15 9.77
N THR A 347 -11.55 -17.27 10.13
CA THR A 347 -12.48 -18.28 9.60
C THR A 347 -12.70 -18.19 8.08
N GLY A 348 -12.59 -16.99 7.52
CA GLY A 348 -12.60 -16.73 6.07
C GLY A 348 -11.34 -17.14 5.28
N MET A 349 -10.23 -17.51 5.94
CA MET A 349 -8.99 -17.87 5.23
C MET A 349 -9.12 -19.29 4.64
N PRO A 350 -8.87 -19.48 3.32
CA PRO A 350 -8.87 -20.82 2.74
C PRO A 350 -7.68 -21.63 3.26
N GLU A 351 -7.83 -22.94 3.51
CA GLU A 351 -6.74 -23.82 3.98
C GLU A 351 -5.63 -24.02 2.94
N LYS A 352 -5.99 -23.97 1.65
CA LYS A 352 -5.09 -24.14 0.51
C LYS A 352 -5.74 -23.66 -0.78
N HIS A 353 -4.92 -23.50 -1.81
CA HIS A 353 -5.35 -23.22 -3.18
C HIS A 353 -5.52 -24.49 -4.05
N SER A 354 -6.48 -24.47 -4.97
CA SER A 354 -6.91 -25.61 -5.82
C SER A 354 -6.02 -25.92 -7.03
N LYS A 355 -4.95 -25.13 -7.26
CA LYS A 355 -4.10 -25.09 -8.47
C LYS A 355 -4.73 -24.29 -9.62
N SER A 356 -3.88 -23.72 -10.49
CA SER A 356 -4.27 -22.73 -11.49
C SER A 356 -5.50 -23.11 -12.32
N HIS A 357 -5.50 -24.29 -12.97
CA HIS A 357 -6.60 -24.74 -13.85
C HIS A 357 -7.95 -24.83 -13.11
N GLN A 358 -7.95 -25.50 -11.95
CA GLN A 358 -9.15 -25.66 -11.14
C GLN A 358 -9.63 -24.31 -10.57
N SER A 359 -8.72 -23.44 -10.15
CA SER A 359 -9.04 -22.12 -9.60
C SER A 359 -9.67 -21.20 -10.66
N TYR A 360 -9.16 -21.21 -11.89
CA TYR A 360 -9.80 -20.50 -13.01
C TYR A 360 -11.21 -21.04 -13.29
N THR A 361 -11.37 -22.36 -13.30
CA THR A 361 -12.69 -23.00 -13.47
C THR A 361 -13.65 -22.61 -12.35
N ASN A 362 -13.18 -22.62 -11.10
CA ASN A 362 -13.95 -22.20 -9.92
C ASN A 362 -14.40 -20.74 -10.04
N LEU A 363 -13.52 -19.84 -10.51
CA LEU A 363 -13.85 -18.44 -10.74
C LEU A 363 -14.91 -18.30 -11.83
N ILE A 364 -14.73 -18.92 -12.99
CA ILE A 364 -15.67 -18.88 -14.12
C ILE A 364 -17.05 -19.40 -13.70
N ASP A 365 -17.10 -20.50 -12.96
CA ASP A 365 -18.33 -21.11 -12.43
C ASP A 365 -18.96 -20.30 -11.28
N GLY A 366 -18.30 -19.25 -10.76
CA GLY A 366 -18.80 -18.41 -9.68
C GLY A 366 -18.74 -19.03 -8.28
N LYS A 367 -17.86 -20.03 -8.08
CA LYS A 367 -17.63 -20.66 -6.77
C LYS A 367 -16.76 -19.78 -5.85
N ILE A 368 -15.94 -18.92 -6.46
CA ILE A 368 -15.04 -17.98 -5.80
C ILE A 368 -15.21 -16.59 -6.42
N ASP A 369 -14.78 -15.57 -5.69
CA ASP A 369 -14.91 -14.16 -6.10
C ASP A 369 -13.70 -13.67 -6.87
N MET A 370 -12.52 -14.20 -6.53
CA MET A 370 -11.24 -13.87 -7.16
C MET A 370 -10.23 -15.00 -6.97
N MET A 371 -9.14 -14.94 -7.73
CA MET A 371 -7.99 -15.79 -7.48
C MET A 371 -6.66 -15.05 -7.58
N PHE A 372 -5.66 -15.50 -6.83
CA PHE A 372 -4.26 -15.16 -7.10
C PHE A 372 -3.70 -16.13 -8.14
N ALA A 373 -3.19 -15.62 -9.25
CA ALA A 373 -2.71 -16.42 -10.37
C ALA A 373 -1.26 -16.09 -10.69
N SER A 374 -0.37 -17.07 -10.64
CA SER A 374 1.03 -16.88 -11.05
C SER A 374 1.23 -16.82 -12.57
N VAL A 375 0.19 -17.10 -13.35
CA VAL A 375 0.24 -17.21 -14.81
C VAL A 375 -1.08 -16.79 -15.46
N TYR A 376 -0.99 -16.39 -16.73
CA TYR A 376 -2.14 -16.17 -17.60
C TYR A 376 -2.95 -17.47 -17.80
N PRO A 377 -4.28 -17.43 -17.99
CA PRO A 377 -5.08 -18.62 -18.27
C PRO A 377 -4.60 -19.36 -19.53
N ALA A 378 -4.59 -20.69 -19.46
CA ALA A 378 -4.31 -21.54 -20.61
C ALA A 378 -5.41 -21.43 -21.68
N SER A 379 -5.10 -21.88 -22.90
CA SER A 379 -6.00 -21.72 -24.06
C SER A 379 -7.36 -22.41 -23.89
N ASP A 380 -7.38 -23.60 -23.27
CA ASP A 380 -8.58 -24.36 -22.94
C ASP A 380 -9.45 -23.66 -21.89
N ILE A 381 -8.83 -22.99 -20.90
CA ILE A 381 -9.54 -22.14 -19.92
C ILE A 381 -10.17 -20.93 -20.60
N LEU A 382 -9.47 -20.28 -21.53
CA LEU A 382 -10.02 -19.17 -22.30
C LEU A 382 -11.21 -19.61 -23.17
N GLU A 383 -11.12 -20.78 -23.78
CA GLU A 383 -12.23 -21.38 -24.54
C GLU A 383 -13.41 -21.74 -23.62
N TYR A 384 -13.14 -22.30 -22.44
CA TYR A 384 -14.16 -22.57 -21.42
C TYR A 384 -14.86 -21.28 -20.94
N ALA A 385 -14.10 -20.23 -20.63
CA ALA A 385 -14.64 -18.92 -20.24
C ALA A 385 -15.55 -18.33 -21.33
N LYS A 386 -15.10 -18.40 -22.60
CA LYS A 386 -15.89 -17.97 -23.77
C LYS A 386 -17.18 -18.79 -23.92
N GLY A 387 -17.11 -20.11 -23.75
CA GLY A 387 -18.29 -20.99 -23.76
C GLY A 387 -19.30 -20.68 -22.65
N LYS A 388 -18.85 -20.07 -21.55
CA LYS A 388 -19.68 -19.60 -20.42
C LYS A 388 -20.06 -18.12 -20.51
N ASN A 389 -19.66 -17.41 -21.56
CA ASN A 389 -19.83 -15.97 -21.72
C ASN A 389 -19.27 -15.15 -20.53
N VAL A 390 -18.10 -15.55 -20.03
CA VAL A 390 -17.37 -14.87 -18.96
C VAL A 390 -16.11 -14.25 -19.54
N GLU A 391 -15.91 -12.95 -19.29
CA GLU A 391 -14.65 -12.27 -19.57
C GLU A 391 -13.85 -12.13 -18.27
N LEU A 392 -12.57 -12.53 -18.31
CA LEU A 392 -11.66 -12.45 -17.16
C LEU A 392 -10.84 -11.17 -17.23
N GLU A 393 -10.63 -10.55 -16.07
CA GLU A 393 -9.75 -9.40 -15.89
C GLU A 393 -8.57 -9.81 -15.01
N LEU A 394 -7.35 -9.48 -15.46
CA LEU A 394 -6.10 -9.83 -14.80
C LEU A 394 -5.36 -8.56 -14.42
N ILE A 395 -5.19 -8.34 -13.11
CA ILE A 395 -4.55 -7.16 -12.55
C ILE A 395 -3.16 -7.57 -12.03
N PRO A 396 -2.06 -7.11 -12.62
CA PRO A 396 -0.71 -7.43 -12.14
C PRO A 396 -0.50 -6.94 -10.71
N ILE A 397 0.09 -7.77 -9.85
CA ILE A 397 0.38 -7.43 -8.45
C ILE A 397 1.82 -7.69 -8.00
N ALA A 398 2.59 -8.47 -8.77
CA ALA A 398 3.98 -8.79 -8.50
C ALA A 398 4.72 -9.18 -9.79
N TYR A 399 6.02 -8.91 -9.86
CA TYR A 399 6.88 -9.43 -10.94
C TYR A 399 7.33 -10.85 -10.64
N ASP A 400 7.47 -11.65 -11.69
CA ASP A 400 8.00 -13.02 -11.64
C ASP A 400 8.61 -13.38 -12.99
N ALA A 401 9.20 -14.57 -13.14
CA ALA A 401 9.71 -15.00 -14.45
C ALA A 401 9.74 -16.51 -14.60
N MET A 402 9.61 -16.99 -15.84
CA MET A 402 9.97 -18.36 -16.17
C MET A 402 11.49 -18.45 -16.31
N ILE A 403 12.10 -19.41 -15.61
CA ILE A 403 13.56 -19.58 -15.58
C ILE A 403 13.98 -20.98 -15.97
N PHE A 404 15.23 -21.10 -16.42
CA PHE A 404 15.89 -22.36 -16.72
C PHE A 404 17.12 -22.53 -15.83
N PHE A 405 17.38 -23.77 -15.41
CA PHE A 405 18.49 -24.08 -14.51
C PHE A 405 19.08 -25.46 -14.81
N THR A 406 20.33 -25.63 -14.41
CA THR A 406 21.13 -26.86 -14.54
C THR A 406 21.96 -27.06 -13.27
N ASN A 407 22.57 -28.23 -13.11
CA ASN A 407 23.57 -28.50 -12.07
C ASN A 407 24.69 -27.44 -12.07
N ILE A 408 25.14 -27.03 -10.89
CA ILE A 408 26.09 -25.93 -10.70
C ILE A 408 27.46 -26.19 -11.37
N GLU A 409 27.86 -27.46 -11.52
CA GLU A 409 29.14 -27.84 -12.15
C GLU A 409 29.12 -27.79 -13.68
N ASN A 410 27.94 -27.73 -14.30
CA ASN A 410 27.83 -27.58 -15.74
C ASN A 410 28.32 -26.17 -16.14
N PRO A 411 29.35 -25.97 -16.99
CA PRO A 411 29.83 -24.64 -17.36
C PRO A 411 28.87 -23.80 -18.21
N ALA A 412 27.83 -24.37 -18.84
CA ALA A 412 26.90 -23.60 -19.68
C ALA A 412 26.29 -22.41 -18.92
N THR A 413 26.23 -21.23 -19.54
CA THR A 413 25.72 -20.00 -18.88
C THR A 413 24.48 -19.41 -19.56
N ASN A 414 24.16 -19.83 -20.78
CA ASN A 414 23.14 -19.20 -21.60
C ASN A 414 22.42 -20.22 -22.51
N LEU A 415 21.14 -19.97 -22.78
CA LEU A 415 20.36 -20.63 -23.83
C LEU A 415 19.61 -19.58 -24.66
N THR A 416 19.40 -19.85 -25.94
CA THR A 416 18.48 -19.05 -26.77
C THR A 416 17.07 -19.61 -26.73
N LYS A 417 16.06 -18.78 -26.99
CA LYS A 417 14.67 -19.26 -27.08
C LYS A 417 14.48 -20.37 -28.12
N GLN A 418 15.18 -20.26 -29.25
CA GLN A 418 15.15 -21.27 -30.30
C GLN A 418 15.73 -22.61 -29.82
N GLN A 419 16.88 -22.59 -29.12
CA GLN A 419 17.45 -23.80 -28.54
C GLN A 419 16.48 -24.47 -27.56
N ILE A 420 15.79 -23.71 -26.71
CA ILE A 420 14.79 -24.26 -25.78
C ILE A 420 13.66 -24.94 -26.56
N SER A 421 13.10 -24.28 -27.57
CA SER A 421 12.08 -24.88 -28.44
C SER A 421 12.58 -26.19 -29.06
N ASP A 422 13.80 -26.20 -29.60
CA ASP A 422 14.37 -27.37 -30.26
C ASP A 422 14.69 -28.52 -29.28
N ILE A 423 15.05 -28.21 -28.03
CA ILE A 423 15.20 -29.21 -26.96
C ILE A 423 13.86 -29.88 -26.67
N TYR A 424 12.82 -29.10 -26.37
CA TYR A 424 11.57 -29.66 -25.85
C TYR A 424 10.59 -30.14 -26.92
N VAL A 425 10.58 -29.54 -28.12
CA VAL A 425 9.68 -29.93 -29.21
C VAL A 425 10.33 -30.98 -30.13
N ASN A 426 11.58 -30.74 -30.51
CA ASN A 426 12.27 -31.55 -31.53
C ASN A 426 13.23 -32.60 -30.94
N ASN A 427 13.48 -32.56 -29.62
CA ASN A 427 14.51 -33.38 -28.95
C ASN A 427 15.86 -33.35 -29.70
N ALA A 428 16.23 -32.16 -30.18
CA ALA A 428 17.29 -31.99 -31.19
C ALA A 428 18.72 -32.11 -30.64
N TYR A 429 18.89 -32.09 -29.32
CA TYR A 429 20.20 -32.08 -28.66
C TYR A 429 20.30 -33.24 -27.67
N GLY A 430 21.40 -33.99 -27.77
CA GLY A 430 21.73 -35.08 -26.84
C GLY A 430 22.87 -34.76 -25.89
N ASN A 431 23.59 -33.65 -26.12
CA ASN A 431 24.82 -33.32 -25.40
C ASN A 431 24.94 -31.81 -25.15
N TRP A 432 25.44 -31.45 -23.97
CA TRP A 432 25.65 -30.07 -23.54
C TRP A 432 26.71 -29.31 -24.35
N ASN A 433 27.65 -29.99 -25.00
CA ASN A 433 28.64 -29.35 -25.87
C ASN A 433 28.01 -28.64 -27.08
N GLN A 434 26.78 -29.00 -27.44
CA GLN A 434 25.97 -28.37 -28.48
C GLN A 434 25.28 -27.08 -27.99
N LEU A 435 25.29 -26.84 -26.68
CA LEU A 435 24.59 -25.77 -25.97
C LEU A 435 25.55 -24.91 -25.12
N GLY A 436 26.85 -24.95 -25.41
CA GLY A 436 27.87 -24.17 -24.70
C GLY A 436 28.30 -24.75 -23.35
N GLY A 437 27.93 -26.00 -23.05
CA GLY A 437 28.39 -26.76 -21.89
C GLY A 437 29.52 -27.74 -22.22
N PRO A 438 29.83 -28.69 -21.32
CA PRO A 438 30.90 -29.66 -21.49
C PRO A 438 30.44 -30.83 -22.37
N ASP A 439 31.35 -31.73 -22.75
CA ASP A 439 30.99 -32.99 -23.37
C ASP A 439 30.31 -33.92 -22.35
N ALA A 440 28.99 -33.77 -22.23
CA ALA A 440 28.14 -34.45 -21.25
C ALA A 440 26.72 -34.62 -21.80
N LEU A 441 26.06 -35.73 -21.46
CA LEU A 441 24.67 -35.99 -21.84
C LEU A 441 23.72 -34.92 -21.28
N LEU A 442 22.76 -34.52 -22.11
CA LEU A 442 21.68 -33.60 -21.74
C LEU A 442 20.43 -34.38 -21.32
N TYR A 443 19.96 -34.17 -20.09
CA TYR A 443 18.70 -34.72 -19.60
C TYR A 443 17.65 -33.60 -19.42
N PRO A 444 16.80 -33.32 -20.41
CA PRO A 444 15.77 -32.29 -20.28
C PRO A 444 14.61 -32.82 -19.42
N TYR A 445 14.21 -32.08 -18.39
CA TYR A 445 13.06 -32.39 -17.54
C TYR A 445 11.88 -31.48 -17.88
N CYS A 446 10.70 -32.08 -18.03
CA CYS A 446 9.46 -31.34 -18.28
C CYS A 446 8.48 -31.42 -17.11
N ARG A 447 7.44 -30.59 -17.19
CA ARG A 447 6.40 -30.47 -16.18
C ARG A 447 5.09 -31.06 -16.68
N ASN A 448 4.28 -31.59 -15.77
CA ASN A 448 2.93 -32.06 -16.08
C ASN A 448 2.03 -30.92 -16.61
N ASN A 449 1.01 -31.26 -17.41
CA ASN A 449 0.16 -30.28 -18.11
C ASN A 449 -0.59 -29.33 -17.17
N ASP A 450 -0.96 -29.80 -15.98
CA ASP A 450 -1.72 -29.00 -15.01
C ASP A 450 -0.87 -27.99 -14.23
N SER A 451 0.39 -27.78 -14.61
CA SER A 451 1.32 -26.90 -13.89
C SER A 451 1.46 -25.51 -14.54
N GLY A 452 1.61 -24.48 -13.71
CA GLY A 452 1.80 -23.11 -14.20
C GLY A 452 3.08 -22.93 -15.04
N SER A 453 4.17 -23.63 -14.71
CA SER A 453 5.39 -23.61 -15.53
C SER A 453 5.23 -24.29 -16.89
N HIS A 454 4.31 -25.26 -17.02
CA HIS A 454 3.95 -25.82 -18.33
C HIS A 454 3.16 -24.82 -19.19
N ALA A 455 2.22 -24.09 -18.60
CA ALA A 455 1.50 -23.03 -19.32
C ALA A 455 2.45 -21.95 -19.87
N GLN A 456 3.53 -21.62 -19.15
CA GLN A 456 4.58 -20.73 -19.66
C GLN A 456 5.38 -21.38 -20.79
N MET A 457 5.65 -22.69 -20.71
CA MET A 457 6.30 -23.42 -21.80
C MET A 457 5.47 -23.37 -23.08
N GLU A 458 4.16 -23.61 -22.99
CA GLU A 458 3.22 -23.49 -24.12
C GLU A 458 3.24 -22.09 -24.74
N LYS A 459 3.12 -21.06 -23.89
CA LYS A 459 3.10 -19.64 -24.30
C LYS A 459 4.37 -19.22 -25.04
N HIS A 460 5.53 -19.64 -24.55
CA HIS A 460 6.80 -19.08 -24.99
C HIS A 460 7.57 -19.93 -26.01
N PHE A 461 7.36 -21.25 -26.02
CA PHE A 461 8.26 -22.16 -26.75
C PHE A 461 7.55 -23.19 -27.62
N LEU A 462 6.36 -23.66 -27.25
CA LEU A 462 5.77 -24.79 -27.99
C LEU A 462 5.08 -24.39 -29.29
N ASN A 463 4.62 -23.14 -29.43
CA ASN A 463 3.97 -22.62 -30.64
C ASN A 463 2.83 -23.52 -31.17
N GLY A 464 2.05 -24.11 -30.26
CA GLY A 464 0.95 -25.03 -30.59
C GLY A 464 1.37 -26.50 -30.81
N ASN A 465 2.65 -26.83 -30.66
CA ASN A 465 3.12 -28.22 -30.64
C ASN A 465 3.07 -28.81 -29.21
N GLU A 466 3.25 -30.12 -29.09
CA GLU A 466 3.43 -30.79 -27.80
C GLU A 466 4.92 -30.97 -27.46
N ILE A 467 5.23 -31.11 -26.18
CA ILE A 467 6.56 -31.57 -25.74
C ILE A 467 6.82 -32.97 -26.31
N HIS A 468 8.03 -33.18 -26.83
CA HIS A 468 8.45 -34.42 -27.45
C HIS A 468 8.15 -35.64 -26.55
N LYS A 469 7.60 -36.69 -27.17
CA LYS A 469 7.07 -37.87 -26.48
C LYS A 469 8.07 -38.51 -25.51
N THR A 470 9.33 -38.66 -25.91
CA THR A 470 10.39 -39.24 -25.05
C THR A 470 10.58 -38.45 -23.76
N ILE A 471 10.67 -37.11 -23.84
CA ILE A 471 10.82 -36.24 -22.67
C ILE A 471 9.59 -36.36 -21.77
N ARG A 472 8.41 -36.41 -22.38
CA ARG A 472 7.14 -36.55 -21.66
C ARG A 472 7.05 -37.88 -20.90
N GLU A 473 7.49 -38.99 -21.52
CA GLU A 473 7.37 -40.33 -20.93
C GLU A 473 8.47 -40.61 -19.91
N GLU A 474 9.68 -40.09 -20.11
CA GLU A 474 10.87 -40.48 -19.32
C GLU A 474 11.24 -39.46 -18.23
N THR A 475 11.02 -38.16 -18.45
CA THR A 475 11.54 -37.08 -17.59
C THR A 475 10.48 -36.04 -17.24
N THR A 476 9.28 -36.49 -16.85
CA THR A 476 8.22 -35.61 -16.32
C THR A 476 8.30 -35.51 -14.79
N SER A 477 8.54 -34.31 -14.28
CA SER A 477 8.41 -34.00 -12.86
C SER A 477 6.97 -33.61 -12.53
N MET A 478 6.44 -34.16 -11.42
CA MET A 478 5.03 -33.98 -11.03
C MET A 478 4.78 -32.71 -10.20
N THR A 479 5.66 -32.38 -9.26
CA THR A 479 5.52 -31.19 -8.36
C THR A 479 6.66 -30.20 -8.59
N MET A 480 6.45 -28.92 -8.31
CA MET A 480 7.51 -27.91 -8.54
C MET A 480 8.78 -28.20 -7.72
N SER A 481 8.66 -28.78 -6.53
CA SER A 481 9.80 -29.24 -5.74
C SER A 481 10.55 -30.38 -6.42
N ASN A 482 9.82 -31.36 -6.98
CA ASN A 482 10.45 -32.50 -7.65
C ASN A 482 11.33 -32.05 -8.81
N VAL A 483 10.94 -31.05 -9.61
CA VAL A 483 11.79 -30.63 -10.75
C VAL A 483 13.15 -30.07 -10.29
N LEU A 484 13.22 -29.46 -9.10
CA LEU A 484 14.49 -29.00 -8.53
C LEU A 484 15.35 -30.19 -8.13
N THR A 485 14.79 -31.14 -7.39
CA THR A 485 15.52 -32.32 -6.91
C THR A 485 15.87 -33.31 -8.04
N ASP A 486 15.01 -33.46 -9.03
CA ASP A 486 15.23 -34.35 -10.19
C ASP A 486 16.42 -33.86 -11.01
N VAL A 487 16.50 -32.55 -11.26
CA VAL A 487 17.66 -31.95 -11.95
C VAL A 487 18.92 -32.03 -11.09
N GLN A 488 18.84 -31.75 -9.79
CA GLN A 488 19.97 -31.93 -8.87
C GLN A 488 20.55 -33.36 -8.95
N ASN A 489 19.67 -34.37 -8.92
CA ASN A 489 20.04 -35.78 -8.89
C ASN A 489 20.33 -36.38 -10.28
N SER A 490 20.09 -35.65 -11.36
CA SER A 490 20.33 -36.12 -12.73
C SER A 490 21.82 -36.21 -13.12
N LYS A 491 22.71 -35.71 -12.28
CA LYS A 491 24.15 -35.72 -12.53
C LYS A 491 24.68 -37.15 -12.58
N THR A 492 25.35 -37.51 -13.66
CA THR A 492 26.06 -38.78 -13.81
C THR A 492 27.55 -38.54 -14.06
N ASP A 493 28.43 -39.40 -13.55
CA ASP A 493 29.88 -39.28 -13.74
C ASP A 493 30.41 -40.12 -14.91
N ASN A 494 29.73 -41.22 -15.27
CA ASN A 494 30.15 -42.09 -16.39
C ASN A 494 28.96 -42.80 -17.07
N PRO A 495 28.56 -42.40 -18.29
CA PRO A 495 29.01 -41.19 -18.98
C PRO A 495 28.64 -39.92 -18.20
N MET A 496 29.42 -38.84 -18.37
CA MET A 496 29.11 -37.56 -17.73
C MET A 496 27.78 -37.02 -18.25
N GLY A 497 26.90 -36.51 -17.37
CA GLY A 497 25.59 -36.01 -17.76
C GLY A 497 25.03 -35.00 -16.76
N TYR A 498 24.22 -34.06 -17.26
CA TYR A 498 23.59 -33.00 -16.46
C TYR A 498 22.15 -32.76 -16.91
N GLY A 499 21.31 -32.37 -15.96
CA GLY A 499 19.90 -32.07 -16.21
C GLY A 499 19.66 -30.63 -16.60
N LEU A 500 18.63 -30.41 -17.40
CA LEU A 500 18.05 -29.10 -17.68
C LEU A 500 16.61 -29.10 -17.18
N GLY A 501 16.28 -28.20 -16.26
CA GLY A 501 14.91 -27.99 -15.81
C GLY A 501 14.45 -26.56 -16.00
N TYR A 502 13.15 -26.36 -15.79
CA TYR A 502 12.53 -25.03 -15.75
C TYR A 502 11.50 -24.94 -14.63
N SER A 503 11.34 -23.71 -14.13
CA SER A 503 10.39 -23.38 -13.07
C SER A 503 10.06 -21.89 -13.14
N ILE A 504 9.41 -21.40 -12.09
CA ILE A 504 9.13 -19.98 -11.87
C ILE A 504 10.18 -19.44 -10.87
N TYR A 505 10.64 -18.20 -11.09
CA TYR A 505 11.76 -17.58 -10.38
C TYR A 505 11.56 -17.54 -8.86
N TYR A 506 10.36 -17.13 -8.43
CA TYR A 506 9.92 -17.19 -7.02
C TYR A 506 10.28 -18.53 -6.36
N TYR A 507 9.90 -19.63 -7.04
CA TYR A 507 9.99 -20.96 -6.45
C TYR A 507 11.44 -21.40 -6.31
N TYR A 508 12.30 -21.10 -7.29
CA TYR A 508 13.72 -21.41 -7.20
C TYR A 508 14.40 -20.65 -6.04
N ASN A 509 14.05 -19.37 -5.86
CA ASN A 509 14.63 -18.53 -4.81
C ASN A 509 14.18 -18.96 -3.40
N ASN A 510 12.89 -19.21 -3.18
CA ASN A 510 12.35 -19.49 -1.84
C ASN A 510 12.54 -20.95 -1.41
N MET A 511 12.79 -21.87 -2.35
CA MET A 511 13.07 -23.28 -2.03
C MET A 511 14.53 -23.55 -1.65
N ASP A 512 15.41 -22.54 -1.72
CA ASP A 512 16.82 -22.69 -1.37
C ASP A 512 17.01 -23.16 0.09
N MET A 513 16.20 -22.65 1.02
CA MET A 513 16.25 -23.05 2.44
C MET A 513 15.97 -24.55 2.64
N PHE A 514 15.19 -25.18 1.76
CA PHE A 514 14.77 -26.58 1.90
C PHE A 514 15.64 -27.54 1.09
N TYR A 515 16.09 -27.11 -0.09
CA TYR A 515 16.75 -27.99 -1.06
C TYR A 515 18.16 -27.54 -1.45
N ASN A 516 18.68 -26.47 -0.83
CA ASN A 516 20.00 -25.90 -1.12
C ASN A 516 20.20 -25.64 -2.63
N THR A 517 19.16 -25.13 -3.29
CA THR A 517 19.13 -24.95 -4.75
C THR A 517 20.27 -24.07 -5.24
N LYS A 518 20.63 -23.00 -4.53
CA LYS A 518 21.69 -22.06 -4.93
C LYS A 518 23.10 -22.63 -4.78
N SER A 519 23.29 -23.70 -4.02
CA SER A 519 24.60 -24.38 -3.90
C SER A 519 24.75 -25.61 -4.79
N THR A 520 23.67 -26.09 -5.41
CA THR A 520 23.63 -27.32 -6.21
C THR A 520 23.18 -27.10 -7.65
N LEU A 521 22.42 -26.05 -7.91
CA LEU A 521 21.92 -25.62 -9.20
C LEU A 521 22.40 -24.20 -9.51
N LYS A 522 22.32 -23.83 -10.78
CA LYS A 522 22.50 -22.46 -11.24
C LYS A 522 21.48 -22.10 -12.31
N LEU A 523 21.12 -20.81 -12.34
CA LEU A 523 20.25 -20.24 -13.37
C LEU A 523 21.02 -20.03 -14.68
N LEU A 524 20.33 -20.21 -15.80
CA LEU A 524 20.84 -19.92 -17.13
C LEU A 524 20.28 -18.59 -17.63
N ALA A 525 21.13 -17.78 -18.26
CA ALA A 525 20.70 -16.62 -19.01
C ALA A 525 19.88 -17.06 -20.24
N ILE A 526 18.90 -16.24 -20.62
CA ILE A 526 18.11 -16.45 -21.83
C ILE A 526 18.38 -15.29 -22.78
N ASP A 527 18.79 -15.61 -24.00
CA ASP A 527 19.22 -14.63 -25.01
C ASP A 527 20.25 -13.61 -24.47
N GLY A 528 21.14 -14.06 -23.57
CA GLY A 528 22.22 -13.27 -22.99
C GLY A 528 21.88 -12.53 -21.69
N ILE A 529 20.64 -12.59 -21.21
CA ILE A 529 20.18 -11.87 -20.01
C ILE A 529 19.90 -12.86 -18.88
N LEU A 530 20.56 -12.67 -17.74
CA LEU A 530 20.37 -13.51 -16.55
C LEU A 530 19.10 -13.10 -15.80
N PRO A 531 18.28 -14.06 -15.30
CA PRO A 531 17.17 -13.74 -14.41
C PRO A 531 17.69 -13.30 -13.03
N THR A 532 17.47 -12.03 -12.69
CA THR A 532 17.69 -11.44 -11.37
C THR A 532 16.46 -10.66 -10.96
N ASP A 533 16.31 -10.33 -9.66
CA ASP A 533 15.22 -9.45 -9.20
C ASP A 533 15.15 -8.16 -10.04
N ASP A 534 16.30 -7.54 -10.35
CA ASP A 534 16.37 -6.31 -11.15
C ASP A 534 15.91 -6.51 -12.59
N THR A 535 16.46 -7.52 -13.29
CA THR A 535 16.17 -7.74 -14.73
C THR A 535 14.76 -8.28 -14.96
N ILE A 536 14.19 -8.96 -13.96
CA ILE A 536 12.80 -9.40 -13.99
C ILE A 536 11.88 -8.20 -13.72
N ALA A 537 12.20 -7.38 -12.73
CA ALA A 537 11.35 -6.27 -12.32
C ALA A 537 11.37 -5.06 -13.29
N ASP A 538 12.42 -4.86 -14.08
CA ASP A 538 12.41 -3.90 -15.21
C ASP A 538 11.93 -4.49 -16.54
N GLY A 539 11.64 -5.79 -16.58
CA GLY A 539 11.20 -6.50 -17.78
C GLY A 539 12.28 -6.72 -18.84
N THR A 540 13.54 -6.44 -18.56
CA THR A 540 14.66 -6.70 -19.50
C THR A 540 14.90 -8.19 -19.68
N TYR A 541 14.63 -9.02 -18.67
CA TYR A 541 14.72 -10.47 -18.80
C TYR A 541 13.64 -11.00 -19.77
N PRO A 542 14.00 -11.77 -20.84
CA PRO A 542 13.08 -12.06 -21.94
C PRO A 542 11.88 -12.95 -21.62
N LEU A 543 11.84 -13.54 -20.42
CA LEU A 543 10.77 -14.41 -19.92
C LEU A 543 10.14 -13.85 -18.63
N SER A 544 10.30 -12.54 -18.39
CA SER A 544 9.60 -11.83 -17.33
C SER A 544 8.08 -11.94 -17.51
N ASN A 545 7.37 -12.10 -16.41
CA ASN A 545 5.93 -12.19 -16.34
C ASN A 545 5.42 -11.53 -15.05
N ASN A 546 4.10 -11.44 -14.89
CA ASN A 546 3.51 -10.99 -13.64
C ASN A 546 2.75 -12.12 -12.95
N THR A 547 2.59 -11.96 -11.63
CA THR A 547 1.51 -12.58 -10.87
C THR A 547 0.33 -11.62 -10.81
N TYR A 548 -0.89 -12.16 -10.81
CA TYR A 548 -2.12 -11.39 -10.96
C TYR A 548 -3.11 -11.66 -9.83
N VAL A 549 -3.91 -10.64 -9.52
CA VAL A 549 -5.28 -10.85 -9.05
C VAL A 549 -6.16 -11.03 -10.28
N VAL A 550 -6.97 -12.09 -10.30
CA VAL A 550 -7.91 -12.39 -11.39
C VAL A 550 -9.33 -12.40 -10.86
N LEU A 551 -10.22 -11.74 -11.60
CA LEU A 551 -11.65 -11.69 -11.32
C LEU A 551 -12.46 -11.65 -12.63
N LYS A 552 -13.78 -11.78 -12.54
CA LYS A 552 -14.66 -11.55 -13.69
C LYS A 552 -14.73 -10.05 -13.98
N LYS A 553 -14.67 -9.66 -15.25
CA LYS A 553 -14.67 -8.25 -15.64
C LYS A 553 -15.93 -7.50 -15.24
N ASP A 554 -17.07 -8.18 -15.15
CA ASP A 554 -18.36 -7.63 -14.72
C ASP A 554 -18.55 -7.59 -13.19
N THR A 555 -17.53 -7.98 -12.41
CA THR A 555 -17.57 -7.88 -10.95
C THR A 555 -17.84 -6.43 -10.52
N PRO A 556 -18.89 -6.17 -9.69
CA PRO A 556 -19.26 -4.82 -9.26
C PRO A 556 -18.11 -4.06 -8.59
N VAL A 557 -18.07 -2.73 -8.78
CA VAL A 557 -16.98 -1.87 -8.27
C VAL A 557 -16.86 -1.94 -6.74
N ASP A 558 -17.98 -2.06 -6.04
CA ASP A 558 -18.07 -2.18 -4.58
C ASP A 558 -17.91 -3.63 -4.07
N HIS A 559 -17.56 -4.59 -4.93
CA HIS A 559 -17.36 -5.97 -4.53
C HIS A 559 -16.05 -6.13 -3.74
N PRO A 560 -15.98 -6.98 -2.68
CA PRO A 560 -14.75 -7.20 -1.91
C PRO A 560 -13.55 -7.66 -2.76
N ALA A 561 -13.79 -8.36 -3.87
CA ALA A 561 -12.73 -8.74 -4.82
C ALA A 561 -12.07 -7.54 -5.51
N ARG A 562 -12.85 -6.50 -5.86
CA ARG A 562 -12.31 -5.26 -6.46
C ARG A 562 -11.47 -4.50 -5.44
N ARG A 563 -11.98 -4.36 -4.20
CA ARG A 563 -11.24 -3.76 -3.09
C ARG A 563 -9.94 -4.51 -2.78
N MET A 564 -9.93 -5.84 -2.90
CA MET A 564 -8.71 -6.64 -2.72
C MET A 564 -7.70 -6.38 -3.83
N ALA A 565 -8.14 -6.31 -5.09
CA ALA A 565 -7.26 -5.93 -6.19
C ALA A 565 -6.63 -4.55 -5.98
N GLU A 566 -7.42 -3.56 -5.55
CA GLU A 566 -6.93 -2.22 -5.20
C GLU A 566 -5.97 -2.24 -4.00
N PHE A 567 -6.32 -2.96 -2.94
CA PHE A 567 -5.48 -3.13 -1.76
C PHE A 567 -4.09 -3.66 -2.12
N MET A 568 -4.02 -4.68 -2.97
CA MET A 568 -2.75 -5.30 -3.40
C MET A 568 -1.83 -4.33 -4.16
N LEU A 569 -2.35 -3.25 -4.73
CA LEU A 569 -1.57 -2.21 -5.41
C LEU A 569 -1.11 -1.09 -4.47
N THR A 570 -1.61 -1.03 -3.24
CA THR A 570 -1.16 -0.05 -2.24
C THR A 570 0.21 -0.42 -1.68
N LYS A 571 0.87 0.51 -0.96
CA LYS A 571 2.11 0.20 -0.23
C LYS A 571 1.96 -1.01 0.70
N LYS A 572 0.88 -1.08 1.50
CA LYS A 572 0.64 -2.19 2.43
C LYS A 572 0.35 -3.51 1.68
N GLY A 573 -0.33 -3.44 0.53
CA GLY A 573 -0.49 -4.59 -0.37
C GLY A 573 0.84 -5.07 -0.94
N GLN A 574 1.71 -4.16 -1.35
CA GLN A 574 3.06 -4.49 -1.82
C GLN A 574 3.98 -4.99 -0.69
N ASP A 575 3.76 -4.59 0.56
CA ASP A 575 4.41 -5.22 1.72
C ASP A 575 3.96 -6.68 1.86
N CYS A 576 2.68 -7.00 1.61
CA CYS A 576 2.19 -8.38 1.55
C CYS A 576 2.84 -9.17 0.40
N VAL A 577 3.09 -8.53 -0.75
CA VAL A 577 3.77 -9.16 -1.90
C VAL A 577 5.19 -9.59 -1.54
N GLU A 578 5.94 -8.71 -0.90
CA GLU A 578 7.30 -9.01 -0.45
C GLU A 578 7.31 -10.06 0.66
N GLU A 579 6.41 -9.98 1.64
CA GLU A 579 6.28 -10.98 2.71
C GLU A 579 5.91 -12.36 2.15
N ALA A 580 5.08 -12.41 1.11
CA ALA A 580 4.78 -13.64 0.37
C ALA A 580 6.01 -14.20 -0.37
N GLY A 581 7.10 -13.43 -0.48
CA GLY A 581 8.38 -13.79 -1.09
C GLY A 581 8.49 -13.45 -2.58
N PHE A 582 7.56 -12.68 -3.12
CA PHE A 582 7.51 -12.29 -4.54
C PHE A 582 8.18 -10.94 -4.77
N GLY A 583 8.66 -10.72 -5.99
CA GLY A 583 9.17 -9.41 -6.40
C GLY A 583 8.03 -8.40 -6.36
N ARG A 584 8.16 -7.38 -5.50
CA ARG A 584 7.26 -6.22 -5.53
C ARG A 584 7.16 -5.74 -6.96
N LEU A 585 5.98 -5.27 -7.36
CA LEU A 585 6.01 -4.36 -8.49
C LEU A 585 6.99 -3.27 -8.07
N LYS A 586 8.06 -3.04 -8.86
CA LYS A 586 8.57 -1.67 -9.00
C LYS A 586 7.30 -0.90 -9.10
N THR A 587 7.01 -0.09 -8.09
CA THR A 587 5.97 0.89 -8.23
C THR A 587 6.25 1.42 -9.63
N THR A 588 5.35 1.17 -10.58
CA THR A 588 4.98 2.28 -11.42
C THR A 588 4.69 3.29 -10.34
N GLU A 589 5.68 4.14 -10.04
CA GLU A 589 5.45 5.40 -9.37
C GLU A 589 4.13 5.79 -9.97
N SER A 590 3.06 5.77 -9.15
CA SER A 590 1.72 6.04 -9.67
C SER A 590 1.93 7.19 -10.62
N LYS A 591 1.75 6.95 -11.94
CA LYS A 591 2.35 7.79 -13.00
C LYS A 591 2.30 9.20 -12.47
N SER A 592 3.45 9.87 -12.35
CA SER A 592 3.53 11.13 -11.63
C SER A 592 2.37 12.01 -12.11
N PHE A 593 1.84 12.91 -11.26
CA PHE A 593 0.75 13.78 -11.73
C PHE A 593 1.11 14.46 -13.07
N ASN A 594 2.41 14.71 -13.29
CA ASN A 594 2.93 15.20 -14.54
C ASN A 594 2.90 14.18 -15.70
N ASP A 595 3.30 12.92 -15.49
CA ASP A 595 3.22 11.85 -16.50
C ASP A 595 1.79 11.61 -16.97
N LYS A 596 0.85 11.62 -15.99
CA LYS A 596 -0.59 11.55 -16.23
C LYS A 596 -1.05 12.71 -17.10
N LEU A 597 -0.57 13.93 -16.82
CA LEU A 597 -0.93 15.13 -17.56
C LEU A 597 -0.34 15.14 -18.98
N ASN A 598 0.94 14.77 -19.13
CA ASN A 598 1.65 14.63 -20.40
C ASN A 598 0.90 13.75 -21.39
N ALA A 599 0.35 12.62 -20.92
CA ALA A 599 -0.38 11.66 -21.76
C ALA A 599 -1.61 12.26 -22.49
N TYR A 600 -2.10 13.43 -22.06
CA TYR A 600 -3.29 14.07 -22.63
C TYR A 600 -3.02 15.45 -23.24
N ILE A 601 -1.77 15.92 -23.23
CA ILE A 601 -1.40 17.20 -23.85
C ILE A 601 -1.13 16.97 -25.35
N LYS A 602 -1.67 17.85 -26.19
CA LYS A 602 -1.52 17.76 -27.64
C LYS A 602 -0.09 18.14 -28.07
N GLU A 603 0.60 17.21 -28.70
CA GLU A 603 2.00 17.35 -29.17
C GLU A 603 2.15 17.93 -30.58
N ASP A 604 1.08 18.46 -31.18
CA ASP A 604 1.08 18.95 -32.57
C ASP A 604 1.55 20.40 -32.73
N LYS A 605 1.86 21.09 -31.62
CA LYS A 605 2.38 22.46 -31.58
C LYS A 605 3.39 22.63 -30.45
N ASN A 606 4.14 23.74 -30.47
CA ASN A 606 4.96 24.14 -29.33
C ASN A 606 4.08 24.23 -28.08
N TYR A 607 4.51 23.61 -26.98
CA TYR A 607 3.79 23.65 -25.73
C TYR A 607 4.72 23.87 -24.55
N VAL A 608 4.17 24.50 -23.52
CA VAL A 608 4.81 24.67 -22.23
C VAL A 608 3.72 24.68 -21.18
N TYR A 609 3.90 24.01 -20.06
CA TYR A 609 2.96 24.13 -18.95
C TYR A 609 3.67 23.92 -17.62
N SER A 610 3.05 24.36 -16.53
CA SER A 610 3.57 24.16 -15.18
C SER A 610 2.77 23.08 -14.45
N PRO A 611 3.35 21.88 -14.25
CA PRO A 611 2.70 20.80 -13.51
C PRO A 611 2.46 21.20 -12.05
N LEU A 612 3.45 21.86 -11.44
CA LEU A 612 3.37 22.39 -10.09
C LEU A 612 2.19 23.38 -9.94
N SER A 613 2.03 24.31 -10.87
CA SER A 613 0.97 25.31 -10.77
C SER A 613 -0.43 24.69 -10.85
N ILE A 614 -0.62 23.72 -11.75
CA ILE A 614 -1.87 22.95 -11.85
C ILE A 614 -2.13 22.14 -10.57
N LYS A 615 -1.09 21.47 -10.02
CA LYS A 615 -1.15 20.73 -8.76
C LYS A 615 -1.69 21.62 -7.63
N LEU A 616 -1.17 22.84 -7.50
CA LEU A 616 -1.59 23.80 -6.48
C LEU A 616 -3.00 24.38 -6.72
N ALA A 617 -3.39 24.59 -7.97
CA ALA A 617 -4.74 25.03 -8.30
C ALA A 617 -5.80 23.97 -7.93
N LEU A 618 -5.49 22.70 -8.16
CA LEU A 618 -6.36 21.58 -7.77
C LEU A 618 -6.40 21.40 -6.25
N ALA A 619 -5.28 21.56 -5.56
CA ALA A 619 -5.24 21.58 -4.10
C ALA A 619 -6.13 22.70 -3.52
N LEU A 620 -6.10 23.88 -4.14
CA LEU A 620 -6.95 25.01 -3.78
C LEU A 620 -8.44 24.69 -3.97
N ALA A 621 -8.81 23.98 -5.04
CA ALA A 621 -10.17 23.48 -5.24
C ALA A 621 -10.55 22.43 -4.19
N ALA A 622 -9.65 21.48 -3.89
CA ALA A 622 -9.88 20.42 -2.90
C ALA A 622 -10.17 20.97 -1.48
N ASN A 623 -9.63 22.14 -1.14
CA ASN A 623 -9.92 22.80 0.15
C ASN A 623 -11.36 23.31 0.25
N GLY A 624 -12.00 23.54 -0.89
CA GLY A 624 -13.42 23.87 -0.98
C GLY A 624 -14.31 22.64 -1.10
N ALA A 625 -13.74 21.46 -1.35
CA ALA A 625 -14.45 20.22 -1.63
C ALA A 625 -14.66 19.34 -0.39
N ASP A 626 -15.67 18.48 -0.45
CA ASP A 626 -15.91 17.36 0.44
C ASP A 626 -16.28 16.09 -0.34
N GLY A 627 -16.46 14.97 0.38
CA GLY A 627 -16.97 13.72 -0.20
C GLY A 627 -16.15 13.19 -1.38
N GLU A 628 -16.85 12.59 -2.35
CA GLU A 628 -16.25 11.97 -3.54
C GLU A 628 -15.53 13.02 -4.40
N THR A 629 -16.05 14.25 -4.45
CA THR A 629 -15.42 15.35 -5.21
C THR A 629 -14.00 15.62 -4.71
N LYS A 630 -13.80 15.60 -3.38
CA LYS A 630 -12.48 15.79 -2.77
C LYS A 630 -11.58 14.59 -3.03
N GLU A 631 -12.11 13.38 -2.89
CA GLU A 631 -11.37 12.14 -3.11
C GLU A 631 -10.87 12.01 -4.55
N GLU A 632 -11.69 12.35 -5.54
CA GLU A 632 -11.29 12.37 -6.95
C GLU A 632 -10.10 13.33 -7.19
N ILE A 633 -10.17 14.54 -6.63
CA ILE A 633 -9.10 15.55 -6.78
C ILE A 633 -7.80 15.06 -6.10
N LEU A 634 -7.89 14.58 -4.85
CA LEU A 634 -6.72 14.11 -4.11
C LEU A 634 -6.10 12.87 -4.77
N SER A 635 -6.92 11.91 -5.19
CA SER A 635 -6.49 10.70 -5.90
C SER A 635 -5.78 11.03 -7.21
N ALA A 636 -6.31 11.97 -8.00
CA ALA A 636 -5.65 12.43 -9.23
C ALA A 636 -4.26 13.02 -8.94
N LEU A 637 -4.10 13.73 -7.82
CA LEU A 637 -2.84 14.32 -7.37
C LEU A 637 -1.90 13.33 -6.66
N ASN A 638 -2.33 12.07 -6.45
CA ASN A 638 -1.65 11.06 -5.64
C ASN A 638 -1.49 11.44 -4.15
N TYR A 639 -2.45 12.17 -3.58
CA TYR A 639 -2.53 12.46 -2.14
C TYR A 639 -3.71 11.74 -1.52
N THR A 640 -3.57 11.36 -0.25
CA THR A 640 -4.68 10.79 0.55
C THR A 640 -5.17 11.75 1.63
N ASP A 641 -4.36 12.75 1.99
CA ASP A 641 -4.70 13.79 2.94
C ASP A 641 -4.47 15.16 2.32
N ILE A 642 -5.45 16.05 2.51
CA ILE A 642 -5.37 17.43 2.06
C ILE A 642 -4.34 18.23 2.87
N GLU A 643 -4.07 17.87 4.11
CA GLU A 643 -3.11 18.61 4.94
C GLU A 643 -1.66 18.44 4.43
N GLU A 644 -1.33 17.30 3.81
CA GLU A 644 -0.03 17.08 3.19
C GLU A 644 0.22 18.06 2.02
N ILE A 645 -0.73 18.16 1.10
CA ILE A 645 -0.60 19.08 -0.04
C ILE A 645 -0.71 20.55 0.39
N ASN A 646 -1.47 20.84 1.46
CA ASN A 646 -1.52 22.17 2.07
C ASN A 646 -0.18 22.57 2.71
N ALA A 647 0.49 21.64 3.38
CA ALA A 647 1.81 21.87 3.96
C ALA A 647 2.84 22.14 2.87
N LEU A 648 2.85 21.32 1.80
CA LEU A 648 3.71 21.52 0.64
C LEU A 648 3.47 22.89 0.00
N ALA A 649 2.22 23.27 -0.22
CA ALA A 649 1.88 24.57 -0.81
C ALA A 649 2.44 25.76 -0.01
N LYS A 650 2.33 25.70 1.34
CA LYS A 650 2.90 26.73 2.22
C LYS A 650 4.42 26.79 2.12
N GLU A 651 5.07 25.64 2.09
CA GLU A 651 6.52 25.54 1.98
C GLU A 651 7.02 26.14 0.66
N LEU A 652 6.43 25.71 -0.47
CA LEU A 652 6.82 26.18 -1.79
C LEU A 652 6.56 27.67 -1.97
N ASN A 653 5.43 28.19 -1.47
CA ASN A 653 5.15 29.62 -1.49
C ASN A 653 6.21 30.41 -0.71
N LYS A 654 6.56 29.96 0.50
CA LYS A 654 7.61 30.60 1.31
C LYS A 654 8.99 30.52 0.63
N LYS A 655 9.28 29.42 -0.05
CA LYS A 655 10.55 29.17 -0.73
C LYS A 655 10.73 30.09 -1.94
N TYR A 656 9.73 30.13 -2.83
CA TYR A 656 9.84 30.86 -4.09
C TYR A 656 9.57 32.36 -3.98
N SER A 657 9.04 32.84 -2.86
CA SER A 657 8.83 34.27 -2.60
C SER A 657 10.07 35.03 -2.09
N GLN A 658 11.23 34.38 -2.00
CA GLN A 658 12.41 34.94 -1.29
C GLN A 658 13.20 36.00 -2.06
N THR A 659 13.11 36.04 -3.39
CA THR A 659 13.93 36.94 -4.23
C THR A 659 13.19 37.43 -5.47
N GLU A 660 13.54 38.63 -5.94
CA GLU A 660 13.01 39.21 -7.17
C GLU A 660 13.83 38.88 -8.42
N HIS A 661 15.07 38.36 -8.24
CA HIS A 661 16.01 38.07 -9.33
C HIS A 661 15.93 36.63 -9.84
N LEU A 662 15.54 35.69 -8.96
CA LEU A 662 15.20 34.31 -9.29
C LEU A 662 13.79 34.02 -8.75
N ALA A 663 12.79 34.61 -9.39
CA ALA A 663 11.42 34.68 -8.89
C ALA A 663 10.51 33.70 -9.62
N LEU A 664 9.86 32.80 -8.88
CA LEU A 664 8.71 32.04 -9.35
C LEU A 664 7.46 32.57 -8.65
N LYS A 665 6.57 33.20 -9.42
CA LYS A 665 5.29 33.70 -8.93
C LYS A 665 4.18 32.76 -9.38
N LEU A 666 3.64 32.03 -8.41
CA LEU A 666 2.48 31.17 -8.56
C LEU A 666 1.24 32.00 -8.21
N ALA A 667 0.31 32.17 -9.13
CA ALA A 667 -0.91 32.93 -8.91
C ALA A 667 -2.13 32.07 -9.22
N ASN A 668 -2.88 31.77 -8.15
CA ASN A 668 -4.08 30.94 -8.19
C ASN A 668 -5.29 31.75 -7.76
N SER A 669 -6.38 31.66 -8.52
CA SER A 669 -7.66 32.26 -8.10
C SER A 669 -8.86 31.42 -8.48
N VAL A 670 -9.94 31.58 -7.70
CA VAL A 670 -11.27 31.06 -8.03
C VAL A 670 -12.21 32.23 -8.20
N TRP A 671 -12.93 32.24 -9.30
CA TRP A 671 -13.86 33.29 -9.67
C TRP A 671 -15.29 32.77 -9.64
N ILE A 672 -16.23 33.60 -9.22
CA ILE A 672 -17.66 33.38 -9.48
C ILE A 672 -18.25 34.55 -10.25
N ASN A 673 -19.17 34.24 -11.17
CA ASN A 673 -19.97 35.25 -11.86
C ASN A 673 -21.33 35.37 -11.18
N LYS A 674 -21.55 36.49 -10.47
CA LYS A 674 -22.76 36.69 -9.65
C LYS A 674 -24.06 36.84 -10.47
N ASP A 675 -23.98 37.02 -11.78
CA ASP A 675 -25.17 37.06 -12.65
C ASP A 675 -25.70 35.65 -12.93
N ASN A 676 -24.85 34.62 -12.80
CA ASN A 676 -25.18 33.21 -13.06
C ASN A 676 -25.47 32.40 -11.78
N THR A 677 -25.11 32.93 -10.60
CA THR A 677 -25.30 32.22 -9.32
C THR A 677 -25.61 33.16 -8.15
N SER A 678 -26.39 32.69 -7.18
CA SER A 678 -26.59 33.37 -5.89
C SER A 678 -25.54 33.02 -4.84
N GLN A 679 -24.57 32.16 -5.18
CA GLN A 679 -23.53 31.71 -4.27
C GLN A 679 -22.58 32.82 -3.83
N ARG A 680 -22.00 32.67 -2.64
CA ARG A 680 -20.97 33.56 -2.09
C ARG A 680 -19.90 32.72 -1.44
N PHE A 681 -18.64 33.04 -1.67
CA PHE A 681 -17.53 32.34 -1.03
C PHE A 681 -17.57 32.48 0.49
N SER A 682 -17.35 31.37 1.19
CA SER A 682 -17.24 31.36 2.65
C SER A 682 -16.01 32.12 3.14
N TYR A 683 -16.12 32.69 4.34
CA TYR A 683 -14.98 33.37 4.98
C TYR A 683 -13.84 32.38 5.26
N ASP A 684 -14.16 31.20 5.77
CA ASP A 684 -13.18 30.17 6.12
C ASP A 684 -12.41 29.71 4.88
N TYR A 685 -13.09 29.47 3.76
CA TYR A 685 -12.43 29.14 2.49
C TYR A 685 -11.51 30.27 2.01
N LYS A 686 -12.02 31.51 1.94
CA LYS A 686 -11.22 32.68 1.55
C LYS A 686 -9.96 32.84 2.39
N SER A 687 -10.10 32.73 3.70
CA SER A 687 -8.98 32.89 4.63
C SER A 687 -7.99 31.72 4.53
N GLY A 688 -8.50 30.50 4.37
CA GLY A 688 -7.71 29.28 4.20
C GLY A 688 -6.86 29.34 2.94
N ILE A 689 -7.47 29.59 1.77
CA ILE A 689 -6.71 29.61 0.51
C ILE A 689 -5.71 30.76 0.44
N LYS A 690 -6.01 31.90 1.07
CA LYS A 690 -5.08 33.03 1.15
C LYS A 690 -3.85 32.69 1.99
N ASN A 691 -4.04 31.99 3.12
CA ASN A 691 -2.96 31.62 4.02
C ASN A 691 -2.12 30.44 3.49
N ILE A 692 -2.74 29.49 2.80
CA ILE A 692 -2.07 28.28 2.31
C ILE A 692 -1.41 28.53 0.95
N PHE A 693 -2.15 29.11 0.00
CA PHE A 693 -1.77 29.18 -1.41
C PHE A 693 -1.42 30.59 -1.90
N ASP A 694 -1.49 31.62 -1.05
CA ASP A 694 -1.58 33.03 -1.46
C ASP A 694 -2.70 33.27 -2.50
N GLY A 695 -3.73 32.42 -2.46
CA GLY A 695 -4.81 32.40 -3.45
C GLY A 695 -5.87 33.48 -3.22
N GLU A 696 -6.65 33.77 -4.27
CA GLU A 696 -7.71 34.79 -4.24
C GLU A 696 -9.06 34.21 -4.68
N ALA A 697 -10.12 34.43 -3.89
CA ALA A 697 -11.49 34.11 -4.29
C ALA A 697 -12.24 35.39 -4.67
N LEU A 698 -12.53 35.57 -5.96
CA LEU A 698 -12.94 36.83 -6.58
C LEU A 698 -14.32 36.74 -7.23
N VAL A 699 -15.04 37.85 -7.27
CA VAL A 699 -16.42 37.92 -7.81
C VAL A 699 -16.46 38.93 -8.94
N THR A 700 -17.11 38.57 -10.05
CA THR A 700 -17.36 39.46 -11.19
C THR A 700 -18.82 39.37 -11.67
N ASP A 701 -19.15 40.05 -12.78
CA ASP A 701 -20.44 40.00 -13.49
C ASP A 701 -20.22 39.90 -15.00
N ASN A 702 -21.29 39.60 -15.75
CA ASN A 702 -21.24 39.45 -17.21
C ASN A 702 -20.68 40.70 -17.92
N LYS A 703 -20.86 41.88 -17.32
CA LYS A 703 -20.37 43.15 -17.88
C LYS A 703 -18.85 43.31 -17.75
N ASN A 704 -18.26 42.88 -16.64
CA ASN A 704 -16.85 43.13 -16.33
C ASN A 704 -15.97 41.88 -16.38
N ALA A 705 -16.52 40.67 -16.42
CA ALA A 705 -15.79 39.40 -16.29
C ALA A 705 -14.53 39.33 -17.18
N ILE A 706 -14.66 39.59 -18.48
CA ILE A 706 -13.52 39.58 -19.42
C ILE A 706 -12.43 40.55 -18.95
N LYS A 707 -12.81 41.77 -18.57
CA LYS A 707 -11.86 42.80 -18.13
C LYS A 707 -11.21 42.43 -16.81
N ASP A 708 -12.00 42.00 -15.82
CA ASP A 708 -11.53 41.74 -14.46
C ASP A 708 -10.54 40.57 -14.43
N VAL A 709 -10.90 39.45 -15.07
CA VAL A 709 -10.05 38.24 -15.11
C VAL A 709 -8.77 38.51 -15.92
N ASN A 710 -8.88 39.13 -17.10
CA ASN A 710 -7.70 39.41 -17.94
C ASN A 710 -6.77 40.43 -17.30
N ASN A 711 -7.30 41.47 -16.64
CA ASN A 711 -6.47 42.41 -15.89
C ASN A 711 -5.78 41.73 -14.70
N TRP A 712 -6.50 40.88 -13.96
CA TRP A 712 -5.91 40.13 -12.85
C TRP A 712 -4.75 39.26 -13.33
N VAL A 713 -4.94 38.49 -14.42
CA VAL A 713 -3.86 37.68 -14.98
C VAL A 713 -2.70 38.55 -15.49
N SER A 714 -2.99 39.64 -16.20
CA SER A 714 -1.99 40.59 -16.66
C SER A 714 -1.17 41.14 -15.49
N ASP A 715 -1.80 41.53 -14.40
CA ASP A 715 -1.11 42.05 -13.21
C ASP A 715 -0.22 40.98 -12.56
N LYS A 716 -0.73 39.74 -12.40
CA LYS A 716 0.03 38.62 -11.82
C LYS A 716 1.20 38.17 -12.69
N THR A 717 1.13 38.41 -13.99
CA THR A 717 2.16 38.04 -14.99
C THR A 717 2.96 39.23 -15.51
N LYS A 718 2.86 40.41 -14.87
CA LYS A 718 3.54 41.65 -15.28
C LYS A 718 3.31 42.03 -16.76
N GLY A 719 2.10 41.81 -17.25
CA GLY A 719 1.65 42.15 -18.60
C GLY A 719 2.00 41.12 -19.68
N LYS A 720 2.59 39.98 -19.33
CA LYS A 720 3.00 38.95 -20.29
C LYS A 720 1.85 38.10 -20.79
N ILE A 721 0.85 37.88 -19.94
CA ILE A 721 -0.40 37.21 -20.31
C ILE A 721 -1.51 38.24 -20.18
N SER A 722 -1.97 38.80 -21.30
CA SER A 722 -2.91 39.92 -21.33
C SER A 722 -4.36 39.53 -21.64
N SER A 723 -4.60 38.30 -22.12
CA SER A 723 -5.92 37.78 -22.45
C SER A 723 -5.99 36.29 -22.15
N VAL A 724 -6.96 35.89 -21.32
CA VAL A 724 -7.17 34.51 -20.84
C VAL A 724 -8.60 34.05 -21.10
N ILE A 725 -9.57 34.96 -21.00
CA ILE A 725 -10.96 34.68 -21.36
C ILE A 725 -11.48 35.67 -22.41
N ASN A 726 -12.36 35.16 -23.26
CA ASN A 726 -13.13 35.94 -24.25
C ASN A 726 -14.65 35.79 -24.08
N ASN A 727 -15.10 34.91 -23.18
CA ASN A 727 -16.51 34.66 -22.87
C ASN A 727 -16.76 34.96 -21.39
N PRO A 728 -17.73 35.83 -21.03
CA PRO A 728 -18.05 36.10 -19.63
C PRO A 728 -18.94 35.02 -19.00
N ASP A 729 -19.51 34.11 -19.79
CA ASP A 729 -20.49 33.12 -19.34
C ASP A 729 -19.85 31.89 -18.70
N PHE A 730 -19.60 31.98 -17.39
CA PHE A 730 -19.16 30.89 -16.51
C PHE A 730 -19.87 30.98 -15.15
N TRP A 731 -19.91 29.90 -14.37
CA TRP A 731 -20.50 29.93 -13.02
C TRP A 731 -19.40 30.08 -11.97
N ALA A 732 -18.46 29.13 -11.96
CA ALA A 732 -17.21 29.21 -11.21
C ALA A 732 -16.03 28.82 -12.10
N MET A 733 -14.93 29.57 -11.97
CA MET A 733 -13.74 29.37 -12.78
C MET A 733 -12.48 29.31 -11.91
N LEU A 734 -11.67 28.27 -12.11
CA LEU A 734 -10.34 28.15 -11.55
C LEU A 734 -9.32 28.73 -12.55
N VAL A 735 -8.62 29.79 -12.14
CA VAL A 735 -7.60 30.45 -12.98
C VAL A 735 -6.24 30.21 -12.37
N ASN A 736 -5.40 29.53 -13.12
CA ASN A 736 -4.01 29.25 -12.76
C ASN A 736 -3.05 29.96 -13.70
N THR A 737 -2.09 30.67 -13.13
CA THR A 737 -1.02 31.33 -13.89
C THR A 737 0.30 31.25 -13.14
N VAL A 738 1.38 31.13 -13.90
CA VAL A 738 2.73 31.08 -13.36
C VAL A 738 3.64 32.01 -14.15
N TYR A 739 4.49 32.72 -13.42
CA TYR A 739 5.50 33.60 -13.97
C TYR A 739 6.85 33.23 -13.38
N PHE A 740 7.81 32.87 -14.23
CA PHE A 740 9.19 32.63 -13.82
C PHE A 740 10.12 33.68 -14.41
N LYS A 741 11.06 34.13 -13.58
CA LYS A 741 12.16 35.00 -13.95
C LYS A 741 13.45 34.49 -13.30
N GLY A 742 14.47 34.23 -14.11
CA GLY A 742 15.79 33.82 -13.64
C GLY A 742 16.87 34.24 -14.64
N LEU A 743 18.03 34.64 -14.13
CA LEU A 743 19.22 34.93 -14.94
C LEU A 743 20.12 33.70 -15.03
N TRP A 744 20.71 33.41 -16.19
CA TRP A 744 21.73 32.38 -16.31
C TRP A 744 22.91 32.68 -15.37
N GLU A 745 23.46 31.64 -14.74
CA GLU A 745 24.74 31.72 -14.01
C GLU A 745 25.84 32.21 -14.94
N ASP A 746 25.90 31.61 -16.14
CA ASP A 746 26.78 31.95 -17.25
C ASP A 746 25.94 32.28 -18.48
N ASP A 747 25.79 33.57 -18.78
CA ASP A 747 24.93 34.12 -19.83
C ASP A 747 25.55 33.99 -21.23
N PHE A 748 24.70 34.15 -22.26
CA PHE A 748 25.14 34.20 -23.64
C PHE A 748 25.49 35.65 -24.02
N SER A 749 26.45 35.82 -24.92
CA SER A 749 26.72 37.13 -25.50
C SER A 749 25.75 37.41 -26.64
N GLU A 750 24.97 38.49 -26.54
CA GLU A 750 24.08 38.96 -27.62
C GLU A 750 24.83 39.17 -28.95
N GLN A 751 26.13 39.46 -28.91
CA GLN A 751 26.95 39.66 -30.11
C GLN A 751 27.22 38.37 -30.87
N LEU A 752 27.04 37.22 -30.23
CA LEU A 752 27.22 35.91 -30.84
C LEU A 752 25.88 35.33 -31.34
N THR A 753 24.75 35.94 -30.98
CA THR A 753 23.43 35.55 -31.48
C THR A 753 23.32 35.87 -32.97
N LYS A 754 22.88 34.88 -33.77
CA LYS A 754 22.73 35.02 -35.22
C LYS A 754 21.62 34.10 -35.76
N PRO A 755 20.97 34.47 -36.88
CA PRO A 755 20.02 33.59 -37.55
C PRO A 755 20.69 32.27 -38.01
N ASP A 756 20.02 31.14 -37.77
CA ASP A 756 20.38 29.81 -38.30
C ASP A 756 19.12 28.97 -38.55
N VAL A 757 19.29 27.79 -39.15
CA VAL A 757 18.21 26.88 -39.51
C VAL A 757 17.78 26.01 -38.33
N PHE A 758 16.49 26.05 -38.00
CA PHE A 758 15.82 25.06 -37.17
C PHE A 758 15.01 24.10 -38.06
N TYR A 759 15.26 22.80 -37.90
CA TYR A 759 14.54 21.73 -38.59
C TYR A 759 13.28 21.40 -37.79
N ASN A 760 12.11 21.80 -38.30
CA ASN A 760 10.83 21.57 -37.64
C ASN A 760 10.47 20.06 -37.62
N LEU A 761 9.58 19.66 -36.71
CA LEU A 761 9.12 18.27 -36.60
C LEU A 761 8.47 17.71 -37.88
N ASP A 762 7.81 18.59 -38.66
CA ASP A 762 7.22 18.24 -39.97
C ASP A 762 8.26 18.10 -41.10
N GLY A 763 9.55 18.28 -40.79
CA GLY A 763 10.67 18.24 -41.73
C GLY A 763 10.90 19.56 -42.50
N THR A 764 10.09 20.60 -42.26
CA THR A 764 10.32 21.92 -42.88
C THR A 764 11.39 22.70 -42.12
N GLU A 765 12.00 23.68 -42.78
CA GLU A 765 13.01 24.54 -42.17
C GLU A 765 12.40 25.88 -41.72
N ALA A 766 12.86 26.41 -40.59
CA ALA A 766 12.56 27.75 -40.11
C ALA A 766 13.85 28.51 -39.79
N GLN A 767 13.89 29.80 -40.09
CA GLN A 767 14.99 30.68 -39.68
C GLN A 767 14.68 31.24 -38.29
N VAL A 768 15.54 30.93 -37.32
CA VAL A 768 15.42 31.42 -35.93
C VAL A 768 16.77 31.95 -35.46
N ASP A 769 16.76 32.87 -34.51
CA ASP A 769 18.00 33.35 -33.90
C ASP A 769 18.55 32.28 -32.96
N PHE A 770 19.80 31.87 -33.17
CA PHE A 770 20.52 30.95 -32.28
C PHE A 770 21.51 31.71 -31.41
N MET A 771 21.46 31.45 -30.12
CA MET A 771 22.41 31.92 -29.12
C MET A 771 23.59 30.96 -29.08
N HIS A 772 24.81 31.50 -28.93
CA HIS A 772 26.04 30.72 -28.94
C HIS A 772 26.93 31.03 -27.74
N LYS A 773 27.48 30.00 -27.11
CA LYS A 773 28.52 30.15 -26.09
C LYS A 773 29.46 28.95 -26.03
N ARG A 774 30.65 29.19 -25.48
CA ARG A 774 31.64 28.14 -25.18
C ARG A 774 31.94 28.14 -23.70
N GLY A 775 31.81 26.99 -23.06
CA GLY A 775 31.99 26.90 -21.62
C GLY A 775 31.95 25.48 -21.10
N TRP A 776 32.21 25.35 -19.80
CA TRP A 776 32.05 24.08 -19.09
C TRP A 776 30.58 23.91 -18.70
N ILE A 777 29.88 23.02 -19.40
CA ILE A 777 28.44 22.81 -19.26
C ILE A 777 28.22 21.35 -18.81
N PRO A 778 27.37 21.08 -17.80
CA PRO A 778 26.93 19.73 -17.50
C PRO A 778 26.23 19.11 -18.71
N TYR A 779 26.79 18.00 -19.20
CA TYR A 779 26.40 17.35 -20.44
C TYR A 779 26.35 15.84 -20.28
N THR A 780 25.42 15.20 -20.99
CA THR A 780 25.34 13.75 -21.13
C THR A 780 24.82 13.36 -22.51
N LYS A 781 25.24 12.19 -22.98
CA LYS A 781 24.77 11.61 -24.24
C LYS A 781 24.87 10.10 -24.20
N ASP A 782 23.76 9.43 -24.50
CA ASP A 782 23.68 8.01 -24.75
C ASP A 782 23.09 7.73 -26.15
N ASN A 783 22.61 6.50 -26.39
CA ASN A 783 22.06 6.11 -27.68
C ASN A 783 20.74 6.81 -28.02
N ASP A 784 19.97 7.24 -27.02
CA ASP A 784 18.60 7.72 -27.20
C ASP A 784 18.46 9.21 -26.89
N THR A 785 19.33 9.75 -26.03
CA THR A 785 19.19 11.08 -25.46
C THR A 785 20.52 11.84 -25.46
N GLU A 786 20.50 13.07 -25.95
CA GLU A 786 21.58 14.06 -25.78
C GLU A 786 21.03 15.24 -24.99
N ALA A 787 21.64 15.54 -23.83
CA ALA A 787 21.10 16.50 -22.89
C ALA A 787 22.16 17.42 -22.26
N ILE A 788 21.76 18.67 -22.00
CA ILE A 788 22.54 19.66 -21.27
C ILE A 788 21.73 20.22 -20.10
N ARG A 789 22.44 20.73 -19.09
CA ARG A 789 21.86 21.50 -17.99
C ARG A 789 22.45 22.90 -17.98
N LEU A 790 21.60 23.93 -17.94
CA LEU A 790 21.98 25.32 -17.72
C LEU A 790 21.46 25.79 -16.37
N ASP A 791 22.38 26.31 -15.56
CA ASP A 791 22.12 26.66 -14.17
C ASP A 791 21.73 28.16 -14.06
N PHE A 792 20.82 28.51 -13.13
CA PHE A 792 20.42 29.90 -12.87
C PHE A 792 21.17 30.51 -11.69
N LYS A 793 21.38 31.84 -11.72
CA LYS A 793 21.96 32.61 -10.63
C LYS A 793 21.13 32.49 -9.37
N ASN A 794 21.74 31.93 -8.32
CA ASN A 794 21.19 31.94 -6.97
C ASN A 794 22.00 32.84 -6.01
N ARG A 795 23.05 33.51 -6.50
CA ARG A 795 23.86 34.48 -5.75
C ARG A 795 23.94 35.83 -6.47
N PHE A 796 23.70 36.91 -5.74
CA PHE A 796 23.64 38.28 -6.27
C PHE A 796 24.52 39.23 -5.46
N ASP A 797 25.48 39.88 -6.11
CA ASP A 797 26.32 40.90 -5.52
C ASP A 797 25.57 42.24 -5.39
N LYS A 798 25.69 42.90 -4.24
CA LYS A 798 25.09 44.21 -3.96
C LYS A 798 26.11 45.31 -4.13
N PHE A 799 25.72 46.39 -4.81
CA PHE A 799 26.51 47.61 -4.95
C PHE A 799 25.68 48.81 -4.50
N ASP A 800 26.32 49.83 -3.90
CA ASP A 800 25.65 51.11 -3.63
C ASP A 800 25.63 52.04 -4.86
N ILE A 801 25.01 53.21 -4.73
CA ILE A 801 24.89 54.22 -5.80
C ILE A 801 26.27 54.70 -6.29
N SER A 802 27.33 54.55 -5.49
CA SER A 802 28.70 54.88 -5.90
C SER A 802 29.42 53.74 -6.62
N GLY A 803 28.77 52.58 -6.79
CA GLY A 803 29.36 51.37 -7.36
C GLY A 803 30.23 50.58 -6.36
N SER A 804 30.17 50.91 -5.07
CA SER A 804 30.95 50.20 -4.05
C SER A 804 30.25 48.90 -3.64
N TYR A 805 30.98 47.78 -3.64
CA TYR A 805 30.47 46.48 -3.21
C TYR A 805 30.02 46.48 -1.74
N LYS A 806 28.83 45.92 -1.46
CA LYS A 806 28.17 45.87 -0.15
C LYS A 806 27.95 44.44 0.38
N GLY A 807 28.54 43.44 -0.28
CA GLY A 807 28.30 42.03 0.04
C GLY A 807 27.43 41.34 -1.01
N SER A 808 27.11 40.07 -0.78
CA SER A 808 26.33 39.24 -1.70
C SER A 808 25.19 38.57 -0.96
N GLU A 809 24.01 38.49 -1.57
CA GLU A 809 22.91 37.62 -1.12
C GLU A 809 22.98 36.29 -1.86
N SER A 810 22.83 35.18 -1.13
CA SER A 810 22.83 33.83 -1.70
C SER A 810 21.57 33.11 -1.25
N PHE A 811 20.89 32.46 -2.19
CA PHE A 811 19.66 31.70 -1.99
C PHE A 811 19.96 30.23 -2.26
N ASN A 812 20.82 29.63 -1.43
CA ASN A 812 21.33 28.28 -1.66
C ASN A 812 20.23 27.19 -1.63
N ASP A 813 19.08 27.49 -1.02
CA ASP A 813 17.92 26.61 -1.02
C ASP A 813 17.16 26.63 -2.37
N LEU A 814 17.54 27.52 -3.31
CA LEU A 814 17.05 27.56 -4.68
C LEU A 814 18.14 27.01 -5.62
N ASP A 815 17.96 25.77 -6.07
CA ASP A 815 18.81 25.11 -7.06
C ASP A 815 17.99 24.89 -8.35
N ILE A 816 17.65 26.00 -9.00
CA ILE A 816 16.79 25.97 -10.19
C ILE A 816 17.68 25.83 -11.43
N ASN A 817 17.37 24.83 -12.24
CA ASN A 817 18.13 24.47 -13.43
C ASN A 817 17.20 24.23 -14.62
N MET A 818 17.66 24.56 -15.83
CA MET A 818 16.95 24.25 -17.08
C MET A 818 17.68 23.15 -17.84
N TYR A 819 16.96 22.07 -18.11
CA TYR A 819 17.43 20.94 -18.89
C TYR A 819 16.92 21.06 -20.32
N PHE A 820 17.80 20.83 -21.30
CA PHE A 820 17.43 20.72 -22.71
C PHE A 820 17.80 19.34 -23.21
N MET A 821 16.86 18.66 -23.87
CA MET A 821 16.99 17.26 -24.26
C MET A 821 16.58 17.05 -25.72
N LEU A 822 17.50 16.50 -26.50
CA LEU A 822 17.23 15.93 -27.81
C LEU A 822 16.99 14.43 -27.60
N SER A 823 15.74 14.00 -27.67
CA SER A 823 15.34 12.61 -27.42
C SER A 823 14.11 12.25 -28.25
N ASP A 824 14.09 11.00 -28.72
CA ASP A 824 12.93 10.41 -29.40
C ASP A 824 12.00 9.65 -28.43
N LYS A 825 12.31 9.64 -27.12
CA LYS A 825 11.48 8.99 -26.09
C LYS A 825 10.18 9.77 -25.85
N VAL A 826 9.15 9.00 -25.48
CA VAL A 826 7.79 9.53 -25.16
C VAL A 826 7.72 10.04 -23.72
N ASP A 827 8.50 9.47 -22.81
CA ASP A 827 8.50 9.83 -21.39
C ASP A 827 9.79 10.58 -21.00
N ILE A 828 9.78 11.89 -21.25
CA ILE A 828 10.97 12.72 -21.10
C ILE A 828 11.33 13.01 -19.63
N GLU A 829 10.35 13.02 -18.73
CA GLU A 829 10.58 13.24 -17.31
C GLU A 829 11.26 12.02 -16.68
N ALA A 830 10.71 10.82 -16.91
CA ALA A 830 11.32 9.60 -16.42
C ALA A 830 12.75 9.45 -16.95
N GLU A 831 12.99 9.84 -18.19
CA GLU A 831 14.33 9.86 -18.77
C GLU A 831 15.26 10.88 -18.08
N LEU A 832 14.80 12.11 -17.81
CA LEU A 832 15.58 13.08 -17.05
C LEU A 832 15.90 12.57 -15.64
N LEU A 833 14.91 12.03 -14.93
CA LEU A 833 15.09 11.49 -13.58
C LEU A 833 16.06 10.31 -13.58
N ARG A 834 16.02 9.45 -14.59
CA ARG A 834 17.01 8.38 -14.80
C ARG A 834 18.41 8.98 -14.95
N LEU A 835 18.59 9.95 -15.85
CA LEU A 835 19.90 10.58 -16.08
C LEU A 835 20.46 11.26 -14.82
N ILE A 836 19.60 11.92 -14.03
CA ILE A 836 20.00 12.52 -12.75
C ILE A 836 20.38 11.44 -11.74
N LYS A 837 19.56 10.40 -11.57
CA LYS A 837 19.79 9.30 -10.64
C LYS A 837 21.08 8.53 -10.95
N ASP A 838 21.35 8.32 -12.23
CA ASP A 838 22.56 7.64 -12.72
C ASP A 838 23.81 8.53 -12.61
N ASN A 839 23.69 9.78 -12.14
CA ASN A 839 24.74 10.80 -12.16
C ASN A 839 25.37 10.94 -13.56
N ALA A 840 24.54 10.86 -14.60
CA ALA A 840 24.99 10.80 -15.99
C ALA A 840 25.54 12.14 -16.49
N PHE A 841 25.16 13.26 -15.86
CA PHE A 841 25.65 14.59 -16.20
C PHE A 841 27.07 14.79 -15.70
N SER A 842 27.93 15.23 -16.61
CA SER A 842 29.31 15.53 -16.29
C SER A 842 29.72 16.85 -16.93
N SER A 843 30.51 17.66 -16.22
CA SER A 843 31.00 18.92 -16.77
C SER A 843 31.91 18.66 -17.97
N ARG A 844 31.58 19.24 -19.12
CA ARG A 844 32.33 19.10 -20.38
C ARG A 844 32.49 20.47 -21.04
N TYR A 845 33.56 20.65 -21.80
CA TYR A 845 33.76 21.87 -22.56
C TYR A 845 32.95 21.80 -23.87
N ILE A 846 31.88 22.59 -23.96
CA ILE A 846 30.87 22.54 -25.01
C ILE A 846 30.92 23.82 -25.87
N ASP A 847 30.75 23.68 -27.18
CA ASP A 847 30.38 24.75 -28.13
C ASP A 847 28.88 24.61 -28.38
N LEU A 848 28.08 25.41 -27.68
CA LEU A 848 26.63 25.28 -27.63
C LEU A 848 25.98 26.22 -28.65
N SER A 849 25.05 25.68 -29.43
CA SER A 849 24.07 26.44 -30.22
C SER A 849 22.66 26.10 -29.73
N LEU A 850 21.96 27.11 -29.19
CA LEU A 850 20.61 26.97 -28.63
C LEU A 850 19.70 28.05 -29.25
N PRO A 851 18.53 27.71 -29.81
CA PRO A 851 17.63 28.70 -30.36
C PRO A 851 17.13 29.63 -29.26
N LYS A 852 16.97 30.91 -29.59
CA LYS A 852 16.20 31.86 -28.80
C LYS A 852 14.72 31.60 -29.08
N PHE A 853 13.92 31.35 -28.05
CA PHE A 853 12.54 30.97 -28.25
C PHE A 853 11.59 31.50 -27.18
N LYS A 854 10.33 31.60 -27.59
CA LYS A 854 9.22 31.98 -26.74
C LYS A 854 8.07 31.00 -27.00
N VAL A 855 7.48 30.46 -25.94
CA VAL A 855 6.31 29.59 -26.00
C VAL A 855 5.19 30.17 -25.14
N GLU A 856 4.03 30.32 -25.77
CA GLU A 856 2.78 30.59 -25.09
C GLU A 856 1.87 29.39 -25.31
N TYR A 857 1.28 28.87 -24.24
CA TYR A 857 0.37 27.75 -24.31
C TYR A 857 -0.86 28.00 -23.46
N GLU A 858 -2.01 27.64 -24.03
CA GLU A 858 -3.31 27.76 -23.40
C GLU A 858 -4.09 26.49 -23.69
N THR A 859 -4.66 25.91 -22.63
CA THR A 859 -5.57 24.78 -22.73
C THR A 859 -6.63 24.86 -21.64
N SER A 860 -7.85 24.43 -21.98
CA SER A 860 -8.84 24.09 -20.96
C SER A 860 -8.43 22.79 -20.32
N LEU A 861 -8.35 22.76 -18.99
CA LEU A 861 -7.95 21.56 -18.27
C LEU A 861 -9.12 20.62 -17.99
N ASN A 862 -10.38 21.06 -18.12
CA ASN A 862 -11.54 20.25 -17.74
C ASN A 862 -11.54 18.86 -18.38
N GLU A 863 -11.33 18.78 -19.70
CA GLU A 863 -11.29 17.48 -20.41
C GLU A 863 -10.14 16.60 -19.95
N ILE A 864 -8.97 17.19 -19.72
CA ILE A 864 -7.77 16.46 -19.28
C ILE A 864 -7.98 15.95 -17.85
N LEU A 865 -8.42 16.81 -16.94
CA LEU A 865 -8.68 16.48 -15.53
C LEU A 865 -9.80 15.44 -15.39
N THR A 866 -10.82 15.49 -16.24
CA THR A 866 -11.87 14.45 -16.31
C THR A 866 -11.29 13.09 -16.69
N LYS A 867 -10.36 13.04 -17.66
CA LYS A 867 -9.64 11.81 -18.03
C LYS A 867 -8.68 11.33 -16.93
N LEU A 868 -8.23 12.24 -16.07
CA LEU A 868 -7.42 11.94 -14.88
C LEU A 868 -8.24 11.48 -13.67
N GLY A 869 -9.57 11.40 -13.79
CA GLY A 869 -10.45 10.90 -12.74
C GLY A 869 -11.20 11.98 -11.97
N ILE A 870 -10.95 13.27 -12.22
CA ILE A 870 -11.68 14.38 -11.61
C ILE A 870 -12.94 14.65 -12.42
N LYS A 871 -14.04 13.99 -12.11
CA LYS A 871 -15.29 14.05 -12.89
C LYS A 871 -16.32 14.92 -12.19
N ARG A 872 -16.63 14.61 -10.93
CA ARG A 872 -17.73 15.23 -10.17
C ARG A 872 -17.56 16.72 -10.03
N ALA A 873 -16.33 17.19 -9.86
CA ALA A 873 -15.98 18.61 -9.72
C ALA A 873 -16.53 19.50 -10.86
N PHE A 874 -16.76 18.93 -12.05
CA PHE A 874 -17.25 19.64 -13.23
C PHE A 874 -18.75 19.43 -13.50
N THR A 875 -19.46 18.70 -12.64
CA THR A 875 -20.89 18.36 -12.78
C THR A 875 -21.73 18.95 -11.66
N MET A 876 -23.05 19.05 -11.85
CA MET A 876 -23.96 19.57 -10.82
C MET A 876 -23.92 18.79 -9.48
N ASP A 877 -23.37 17.58 -9.47
CA ASP A 877 -23.20 16.74 -8.28
C ASP A 877 -21.90 17.03 -7.49
N ALA A 878 -21.19 18.11 -7.85
CA ALA A 878 -19.99 18.55 -7.15
C ALA A 878 -20.31 18.94 -5.69
N GLU A 879 -19.43 18.54 -4.77
CA GLU A 879 -19.56 18.76 -3.32
C GLU A 879 -18.54 19.83 -2.87
N PHE A 880 -18.79 21.08 -3.24
CA PHE A 880 -17.98 22.25 -2.88
C PHE A 880 -18.62 23.09 -1.75
N GLU A 881 -19.34 22.47 -0.82
CA GLU A 881 -20.04 23.16 0.28
C GLU A 881 -19.09 23.96 1.17
N LYS A 882 -17.82 23.55 1.29
CA LYS A 882 -16.81 24.29 2.08
C LYS A 882 -16.38 25.57 1.37
N MET A 883 -16.50 25.65 0.04
CA MET A 883 -16.15 26.81 -0.77
C MET A 883 -17.12 27.99 -0.56
N PHE A 884 -18.40 27.71 -0.27
CA PHE A 884 -19.47 28.71 -0.26
C PHE A 884 -20.17 28.84 1.10
N ASP A 885 -20.82 29.99 1.35
CA ASP A 885 -21.57 30.22 2.59
C ASP A 885 -22.77 29.28 2.74
N LYS A 886 -23.38 28.85 1.62
CA LYS A 886 -24.58 27.98 1.61
C LYS A 886 -24.67 27.15 0.32
N GLY A 887 -24.70 25.82 0.46
CA GLY A 887 -24.88 24.91 -0.68
C GLY A 887 -23.61 24.77 -1.52
N SER A 888 -23.74 24.16 -2.69
CA SER A 888 -22.63 23.80 -3.57
C SER A 888 -22.86 24.31 -5.01
N MET A 889 -21.78 24.34 -5.79
CA MET A 889 -21.77 24.64 -7.21
C MET A 889 -20.53 24.04 -7.86
N ASN A 890 -20.66 23.55 -9.09
CA ASN A 890 -19.55 22.96 -9.84
C ASN A 890 -18.60 24.02 -10.40
N ILE A 891 -17.35 23.62 -10.64
CA ILE A 891 -16.40 24.42 -11.42
C ILE A 891 -16.77 24.23 -12.89
N THR A 892 -17.11 25.31 -13.60
CA THR A 892 -17.47 25.23 -15.03
C THR A 892 -16.23 25.28 -15.90
N ASP A 893 -15.20 26.01 -15.46
CA ASP A 893 -14.02 26.31 -16.28
C ASP A 893 -12.73 26.22 -15.46
N THR A 894 -11.72 25.56 -16.01
CA THR A 894 -10.36 25.52 -15.46
C THR A 894 -9.39 25.96 -16.54
N ILE A 895 -8.80 27.13 -16.35
CA ILE A 895 -7.92 27.75 -17.33
C ILE A 895 -6.49 27.69 -16.83
N HIS A 896 -5.64 27.11 -17.67
CA HIS A 896 -4.21 27.12 -17.52
C HIS A 896 -3.57 27.84 -18.69
N LYS A 897 -2.88 28.94 -18.39
CA LYS A 897 -2.13 29.69 -19.39
C LYS A 897 -0.72 29.95 -18.90
N THR A 898 0.23 29.63 -19.76
CA THR A 898 1.65 29.66 -19.47
C THR A 898 2.40 30.44 -20.53
N TYR A 899 3.47 31.08 -20.07
CA TYR A 899 4.38 31.87 -20.88
C TYR A 899 5.80 31.52 -20.45
N LEU A 900 6.66 31.19 -21.40
CA LEU A 900 8.08 30.99 -21.17
C LEU A 900 8.87 31.63 -22.31
N SER A 901 9.91 32.38 -21.96
CA SER A 901 10.80 33.05 -22.92
C SER A 901 12.24 32.82 -22.49
N VAL A 902 13.04 32.28 -23.40
CA VAL A 902 14.46 32.00 -23.21
C VAL A 902 15.26 32.92 -24.11
N ASP A 903 16.17 33.68 -23.51
CA ASP A 903 17.05 34.63 -24.18
C ASP A 903 18.49 34.54 -23.64
N GLU A 904 19.34 35.46 -24.10
CA GLU A 904 20.76 35.44 -23.81
C GLU A 904 21.07 35.64 -22.33
N LEU A 905 20.20 36.33 -21.60
CA LEU A 905 20.41 36.65 -20.18
C LEU A 905 19.80 35.62 -19.26
N GLY A 906 18.75 34.90 -19.70
CA GLY A 906 18.05 33.97 -18.83
C GLY A 906 16.70 33.52 -19.35
N CYS A 907 15.86 33.17 -18.38
CA CYS A 907 14.42 33.08 -18.56
C CYS A 907 13.81 34.38 -18.01
N GLU A 908 13.46 35.25 -18.94
CA GLU A 908 12.92 36.61 -18.82
C GLU A 908 13.65 37.64 -17.92
N ALA A 909 14.68 38.32 -18.47
CA ALA A 909 15.34 39.48 -17.86
C ALA A 909 15.66 40.63 -18.85
N ALA A 910 15.98 41.81 -18.30
CA ALA A 910 16.56 42.96 -19.00
C ALA A 910 17.41 43.79 -18.01
N ALA A 911 18.75 43.77 -18.16
CA ALA A 911 19.72 44.75 -17.66
C ALA A 911 21.13 44.44 -18.24
N VAL A 912 21.87 45.50 -18.56
CA VAL A 912 23.15 45.50 -19.29
C VAL A 912 24.34 45.47 -18.32
N THR A 913 25.31 44.57 -18.51
CA THR A 913 26.66 44.69 -17.93
C THR A 913 27.75 44.12 -18.85
N ALA A 914 28.87 44.85 -18.93
CA ALA A 914 29.97 44.66 -19.89
C ALA A 914 30.98 43.56 -19.49
N MET A 915 31.45 42.80 -20.48
CA MET A 915 32.48 41.75 -20.30
C MET A 915 33.88 42.33 -20.08
N ALA A 916 34.62 41.74 -19.13
CA ALA A 916 36.07 41.84 -19.02
C ALA A 916 36.70 40.51 -19.47
N MET A 917 37.59 40.55 -20.46
CA MET A 917 38.34 39.37 -20.90
C MET A 917 39.63 39.20 -20.08
N ALA A 918 39.81 38.04 -19.45
CA ALA A 918 41.11 37.61 -18.92
C ALA A 918 41.56 36.33 -19.63
N GLY A 919 42.77 36.35 -20.18
CA GLY A 919 43.35 35.25 -20.94
C GLY A 919 43.70 34.04 -20.08
N SER A 920 43.43 32.85 -20.59
CA SER A 920 43.82 31.55 -20.03
C SER A 920 44.29 30.61 -21.14
N ALA A 921 44.94 29.50 -20.76
CA ALA A 921 45.50 28.48 -21.67
C ALA A 921 44.48 27.95 -22.69
N LEU A 922 44.97 27.46 -23.84
CA LEU A 922 44.15 26.85 -24.89
C LEU A 922 43.26 25.74 -24.29
N PRO A 923 41.92 25.89 -24.28
CA PRO A 923 41.02 24.87 -23.80
C PRO A 923 41.02 23.65 -24.75
N PRO A 924 40.56 22.47 -24.29
CA PRO A 924 40.40 21.32 -25.17
C PRO A 924 39.45 21.63 -26.34
N GLU A 925 39.53 20.85 -27.42
CA GLU A 925 38.55 20.95 -28.51
C GLU A 925 37.13 20.73 -27.95
N PRO A 926 36.20 21.69 -28.14
CA PRO A 926 34.88 21.62 -27.55
C PRO A 926 34.01 20.58 -28.25
N ILE A 927 33.14 19.91 -27.49
CA ILE A 927 32.08 19.07 -28.04
C ILE A 927 31.01 20.01 -28.62
N LYS A 928 30.64 19.83 -29.88
CA LYS A 928 29.56 20.61 -30.50
C LYS A 928 28.20 20.05 -30.09
N VAL A 929 27.34 20.91 -29.58
CA VAL A 929 25.96 20.58 -29.23
C VAL A 929 25.05 21.59 -29.92
N ASP A 930 24.37 21.13 -30.97
CA ASP A 930 23.50 21.94 -31.80
C ASP A 930 22.03 21.55 -31.55
N ILE A 931 21.28 22.40 -30.86
CA ILE A 931 19.86 22.19 -30.54
C ILE A 931 19.00 22.74 -31.69
N ASN A 932 19.21 22.23 -32.89
CA ASN A 932 18.63 22.75 -34.13
C ASN A 932 17.43 21.95 -34.67
N ARG A 933 16.87 21.05 -33.86
CA ARG A 933 15.72 20.20 -34.19
C ARG A 933 14.81 20.08 -32.95
N PRO A 934 13.63 19.44 -33.03
CA PRO A 934 12.69 19.40 -31.92
C PRO A 934 13.35 18.92 -30.63
N PHE A 935 13.13 19.68 -29.55
CA PHE A 935 13.73 19.40 -28.26
C PHE A 935 12.72 19.59 -27.13
N TYR A 936 12.95 18.86 -26.05
CA TYR A 936 12.25 19.05 -24.80
C TYR A 936 13.03 19.98 -23.90
N PHE A 937 12.32 20.72 -23.06
CA PHE A 937 12.92 21.52 -22.01
C PHE A 937 12.17 21.34 -20.69
N ILE A 938 12.92 21.23 -19.60
CA ILE A 938 12.38 21.07 -18.25
C ILE A 938 13.06 22.08 -17.33
N LEU A 939 12.27 22.93 -16.70
CA LEU A 939 12.71 23.80 -15.61
C LEU A 939 12.41 23.11 -14.29
N ARG A 940 13.44 22.75 -13.52
CA ARG A 940 13.34 21.98 -12.28
C ARG A 940 14.07 22.68 -11.16
N ASP A 941 13.54 22.57 -9.95
CA ASP A 941 14.26 22.88 -8.72
C ASP A 941 14.88 21.58 -8.18
N ASP A 942 16.19 21.41 -8.38
CA ASP A 942 16.88 20.17 -8.04
C ASP A 942 17.03 19.94 -6.54
N SER A 943 16.83 20.98 -5.72
CA SER A 943 16.90 20.89 -4.27
C SER A 943 15.70 20.18 -3.62
N ASN A 944 14.52 20.21 -4.26
CA ASN A 944 13.31 19.51 -3.82
C ASN A 944 12.71 18.58 -4.89
N GLY A 945 13.25 18.62 -6.10
CA GLY A 945 12.86 17.81 -7.23
C GLY A 945 11.60 18.26 -7.98
N GLU A 946 10.99 19.39 -7.61
CA GLU A 946 9.76 19.87 -8.25
C GLU A 946 10.01 20.38 -9.68
N ILE A 947 9.15 19.95 -10.60
CA ILE A 947 9.14 20.43 -11.98
C ILE A 947 8.28 21.68 -12.05
N LEU A 948 8.94 22.80 -12.32
CA LEU A 948 8.32 24.11 -12.41
C LEU A 948 7.65 24.29 -13.77
N PHE A 949 8.33 23.91 -14.85
CA PHE A 949 7.81 23.93 -16.20
C PHE A 949 8.34 22.74 -17.00
N THR A 950 7.51 22.22 -17.89
CA THR A 950 7.93 21.27 -18.92
C THR A 950 7.31 21.68 -20.25
N GLY A 951 8.02 21.41 -21.34
CA GLY A 951 7.58 21.78 -22.67
C GLY A 951 8.39 21.14 -23.78
N ARG A 952 7.88 21.33 -25.00
CA ARG A 952 8.52 20.87 -26.23
C ARG A 952 8.47 21.98 -27.27
N PHE A 953 9.61 22.25 -27.87
CA PHE A 953 9.74 23.18 -28.98
C PHE A 953 9.95 22.37 -30.26
N ILE A 954 8.95 22.36 -31.13
CA ILE A 954 8.88 21.50 -32.33
C ILE A 954 8.91 22.30 -33.63
N THR A 955 8.64 23.61 -33.58
CA THR A 955 8.68 24.48 -34.75
C THR A 955 9.13 25.90 -34.43
N GLY A 956 9.94 26.48 -35.31
CA GLY A 956 10.36 27.88 -35.26
C GLY A 956 9.41 28.87 -35.97
N LYS A 957 8.21 28.43 -36.38
CA LYS A 957 7.22 29.24 -37.11
C LYS A 957 6.33 30.07 -36.20
#